data_AF-A0A8H7V3R3-F1
#
_entry.id   AF-A0A8H7V3R3-F1
#
_cell.length_a   1.000
_cell.length_b   1.000
_cell.length_c   1.000
_cell.angle_alpha   90.00
_cell.angle_beta   90.00
_cell.angle_gamma   90.00
#
_symmetry.space_group_name_H-M   'P 1'
#
loop_
_entity.id
_entity.type
_entity.pdbx_description
1 polymer ?
#
loop_
_entity_poly.entity_id
_entity_poly.type
_entity_poly.pdbx_seq_one_letter_code
_entity_poly.pdbx_strand_id
1 'polypeptide(L)'
;MASTHPYNQIVLFGDSITQQFSFDPQLAGFGALLANIYVRKLDILNRGFSGYNTDWALPILKQLLPSVKEQQEQANSIPLMTIFFGANDAALPFSPQHVPLERYKSNTKAMIDLVKNPKSPFYNPKMRIILITPPPINEAQWEKRCNEQGDKLNRTNKAARAYADCIMEIGRETSTPTADIWTEIMDKVEHHDRQLSDFLLDGLHLNSNGYRELYNLILKIISDKYPEIHPDAVAGYIMPPQPRVQVISRTWVKPSVPTPNNKSRTPLSDWDIVMFKSYTPLLLFYTNSDQKPDFMNTAALTSSLSNVLQDFYPLAGRLIDIGNGRDEIDNCDDGVLFQEAEYQGELEKFKENGYLPNQMDYHRLFPIHFYCNSQDPLFAVQVTRFLDGGVALGIMILHKIADMYSTCFFLDAWAKNTRGLDYAKALYRKDLIACPINVAVTDEALDHYREEHRITREDISHVVRMDPNQKKYARTSPNGPMPLKSIILEFYSDNLHQCKKDAHTPEMIANKNWVSTKDALFAMLVRSIARSRHVDPDTQIKMIWSVNGRSKMKYNKDMEYYFGNWMISRTVSTTKAEIKETKLTNTAVTFRQKMGSLKLELFHGLSKLYTIHEDMTVNYLTYQPNSSIQSTASDVSMLPFWRIDFGFGRPDRTRGYITFGGNGCLIIFGRSDETKGPMYDVQLQMDADSMHRFIRDPDVQKYSTHILY
;
A
#
# COMPACT_ATOMS: atom_id res chain seq x y z
N MET A 1 -8.52 6.62 6.64
CA MET A 1 -7.12 6.24 6.91
C MET A 1 -6.72 6.95 8.19
N ALA A 2 -6.29 6.22 9.22
CA ALA A 2 -5.58 6.85 10.32
C ALA A 2 -4.27 7.44 9.76
N SER A 3 -3.88 8.60 10.27
CA SER A 3 -2.63 9.29 9.94
C SER A 3 -1.44 8.32 9.94
N THR A 4 -0.56 8.40 8.93
CA THR A 4 0.77 7.75 8.95
C THR A 4 1.72 8.38 9.98
N HIS A 5 1.27 9.40 10.70
CA HIS A 5 1.93 10.01 11.85
C HIS A 5 1.07 9.76 13.08
N PRO A 6 1.40 8.78 13.92
CA PRO A 6 0.68 8.56 15.17
C PRO A 6 0.91 9.75 16.11
N TYR A 7 -0.14 10.27 16.74
CA TYR A 7 -0.02 11.34 17.74
C TYR A 7 0.55 10.77 19.04
N ASN A 8 1.28 11.59 19.80
CA ASN A 8 1.59 11.29 21.20
C ASN A 8 0.28 11.20 22.02
N GLN A 9 0.27 10.40 23.08
CA GLN A 9 -0.98 9.97 23.72
C GLN A 9 -0.98 10.18 25.23
N ILE A 10 -2.06 10.72 25.79
CA ILE A 10 -2.32 10.68 27.23
C ILE A 10 -3.24 9.49 27.51
N VAL A 11 -2.82 8.59 28.39
CA VAL A 11 -3.58 7.38 28.72
C VAL A 11 -4.34 7.57 30.03
N LEU A 12 -5.66 7.42 29.99
CA LEU A 12 -6.51 7.44 31.17
C LEU A 12 -6.79 5.99 31.62
N PHE A 13 -6.00 5.48 32.56
CA PHE A 13 -6.10 4.10 33.04
C PHE A 13 -6.90 4.03 34.35
N GLY A 14 -8.03 3.31 34.34
CA GLY A 14 -8.93 3.30 35.51
C GLY A 14 -10.07 2.31 35.41
N ASP A 15 -11.06 2.44 36.28
CA ASP A 15 -12.25 1.58 36.35
C ASP A 15 -13.46 2.13 35.56
N SER A 16 -14.69 1.84 35.98
CA SER A 16 -15.94 2.33 35.36
C SER A 16 -16.06 3.85 35.36
N ILE A 17 -15.50 4.53 36.38
CA ILE A 17 -15.47 5.99 36.48
C ILE A 17 -14.61 6.57 35.35
N THR A 18 -13.62 5.81 34.87
CA THR A 18 -12.85 6.17 33.68
C THR A 18 -13.52 5.65 32.40
N GLN A 19 -14.07 4.43 32.37
CA GLN A 19 -14.54 3.80 31.15
C GLN A 19 -15.72 4.54 30.52
N GLN A 20 -16.82 4.66 31.26
CA GLN A 20 -18.13 4.96 30.69
C GLN A 20 -18.36 6.47 30.61
N PHE A 21 -18.08 7.17 31.70
CA PHE A 21 -18.55 8.54 31.87
C PHE A 21 -17.45 9.60 31.65
N SER A 22 -16.16 9.22 31.65
CA SER A 22 -15.08 10.20 31.46
C SER A 22 -15.06 10.82 30.06
N PHE A 23 -15.63 10.15 29.04
CA PHE A 23 -15.78 10.66 27.68
C PHE A 23 -17.23 11.02 27.32
N ASP A 24 -18.16 10.94 28.28
CA ASP A 24 -19.54 11.31 28.03
C ASP A 24 -19.65 12.85 27.93
N PRO A 25 -20.02 13.39 26.75
CA PRO A 25 -20.13 14.84 26.56
C PRO A 25 -21.27 15.44 27.40
N GLN A 26 -22.31 14.68 27.75
CA GLN A 26 -23.43 15.18 28.57
C GLN A 26 -22.98 15.40 30.02
N LEU A 27 -22.04 14.57 30.49
CA LEU A 27 -21.47 14.68 31.82
C LEU A 27 -20.24 15.58 31.88
N ALA A 28 -19.84 16.20 30.76
CA ALA A 28 -18.57 16.93 30.69
C ALA A 28 -17.42 16.13 31.32
N GLY A 29 -17.36 14.83 31.03
CA GLY A 29 -16.39 13.93 31.63
C GLY A 29 -14.95 14.43 31.44
N PHE A 30 -14.08 14.20 32.43
CA PHE A 30 -12.73 14.79 32.40
C PHE A 30 -11.91 14.37 31.17
N GLY A 31 -12.12 13.15 30.66
CA GLY A 31 -11.49 12.67 29.42
C GLY A 31 -11.96 13.44 28.19
N ALA A 32 -13.26 13.76 28.09
CA ALA A 32 -13.81 14.62 27.04
C ALA A 32 -13.27 16.06 27.13
N LEU A 33 -13.18 16.61 28.35
CA LEU A 33 -12.62 17.95 28.57
C LEU A 33 -11.13 18.02 28.21
N LEU A 34 -10.34 17.01 28.59
CA LEU A 34 -8.95 16.89 28.18
C LEU A 34 -8.84 16.74 26.65
N ALA A 35 -9.67 15.90 26.02
CA ALA A 35 -9.65 15.72 24.57
C ALA A 35 -9.91 17.03 23.81
N ASN A 36 -10.78 17.88 24.35
CA ASN A 36 -11.08 19.19 23.77
C ASN A 36 -9.88 20.15 23.83
N ILE A 37 -9.16 20.24 24.96
CA ILE A 37 -8.03 21.18 25.09
C ILE A 37 -6.74 20.67 24.42
N TYR A 38 -6.59 19.35 24.26
CA TYR A 38 -5.48 18.72 23.55
C TYR A 38 -5.75 18.48 22.07
N VAL A 39 -6.85 19.01 21.52
CA VAL A 39 -7.22 18.85 20.12
C VAL A 39 -6.06 19.22 19.19
N ARG A 40 -5.67 18.29 18.31
CA ARG A 40 -4.51 18.40 17.39
C ARG A 40 -3.16 18.57 18.09
N LYS A 41 -3.03 18.18 19.36
CA LYS A 41 -1.77 18.20 20.13
C LYS A 41 -1.42 16.81 20.62
N LEU A 42 -2.32 16.18 21.39
CA LEU A 42 -2.18 14.83 21.94
C LEU A 42 -3.52 14.09 21.82
N ASP A 43 -3.47 12.78 21.55
CA ASP A 43 -4.66 11.94 21.65
C ASP A 43 -4.93 11.60 23.12
N ILE A 44 -6.17 11.69 23.56
CA ILE A 44 -6.58 11.21 24.89
C ILE A 44 -7.18 9.82 24.73
N LEU A 45 -6.56 8.82 25.33
CA LEU A 45 -6.97 7.42 25.23
C LEU A 45 -7.70 6.97 26.50
N ASN A 46 -8.94 6.53 26.32
CA ASN A 46 -9.69 5.86 27.36
C ASN A 46 -9.20 4.40 27.52
N ARG A 47 -8.63 4.10 28.68
CA ARG A 47 -8.30 2.75 29.15
C ARG A 47 -8.98 2.47 30.49
N GLY A 48 -10.25 2.84 30.58
CA GLY A 48 -11.13 2.48 31.68
C GLY A 48 -11.72 1.07 31.50
N PHE A 49 -11.83 0.32 32.59
CA PHE A 49 -12.36 -1.03 32.61
C PHE A 49 -13.46 -1.16 33.68
N SER A 50 -14.73 -1.11 33.26
CA SER A 50 -15.84 -1.21 34.21
C SER A 50 -15.82 -2.52 34.99
N GLY A 51 -16.02 -2.41 36.30
CA GLY A 51 -15.97 -3.53 37.24
C GLY A 51 -14.57 -3.89 37.74
N TYR A 52 -13.50 -3.35 37.15
CA TYR A 52 -12.14 -3.79 37.48
C TYR A 52 -11.60 -3.16 38.76
N ASN A 53 -10.83 -3.95 39.51
CA ASN A 53 -10.00 -3.53 40.63
C ASN A 53 -8.51 -3.63 40.26
N THR A 54 -7.62 -3.29 41.19
CA THR A 54 -6.18 -3.27 40.94
C THR A 54 -5.57 -4.65 40.66
N ASP A 55 -6.13 -5.73 41.21
CA ASP A 55 -5.66 -7.10 40.95
C ASP A 55 -5.84 -7.50 39.48
N TRP A 56 -6.95 -7.08 38.86
CA TRP A 56 -7.22 -7.36 37.45
C TRP A 56 -6.58 -6.34 36.51
N ALA A 57 -6.41 -5.09 36.95
CA ALA A 57 -5.81 -4.03 36.16
C ALA A 57 -4.30 -4.22 35.93
N LEU A 58 -3.54 -4.68 36.94
CA LEU A 58 -2.09 -4.83 36.84
C LEU A 58 -1.60 -5.70 35.65
N PRO A 59 -2.17 -6.90 35.38
CA PRO A 59 -1.77 -7.68 34.21
C PRO A 59 -2.21 -7.07 32.88
N ILE A 60 -3.28 -6.26 32.86
CA ILE A 60 -3.72 -5.53 31.66
C ILE A 60 -2.72 -4.41 31.34
N LEU A 61 -2.26 -3.68 32.35
CA LEU A 61 -1.32 -2.57 32.14
C LEU A 61 -0.04 -3.04 31.41
N LYS A 62 0.45 -4.24 31.73
CA LYS A 62 1.62 -4.86 31.04
C LYS A 62 1.39 -5.11 29.55
N GLN A 63 0.13 -5.27 29.13
CA GLN A 63 -0.24 -5.45 27.72
C GLN A 63 -0.45 -4.11 27.01
N LEU A 64 -0.73 -3.05 27.78
CA LEU A 64 -0.97 -1.70 27.25
C LEU A 64 0.31 -0.89 27.08
N LEU A 65 1.31 -1.10 27.95
CA LEU A 65 2.56 -0.36 27.91
C LEU A 65 3.50 -0.88 26.81
N PRO A 66 4.09 0.00 25.97
CA PRO A 66 5.11 -0.39 25.01
C PRO A 66 6.40 -0.79 25.74
N SER A 67 7.02 -1.87 25.30
CA SER A 67 8.34 -2.27 25.77
C SER A 67 9.42 -1.26 25.39
N VAL A 68 10.57 -1.27 26.07
CA VAL A 68 11.71 -0.37 25.77
C VAL A 68 12.13 -0.45 24.30
N LYS A 69 12.07 -1.64 23.68
CA LYS A 69 12.38 -1.83 22.25
C LYS A 69 11.33 -1.15 21.36
N GLU A 70 10.05 -1.38 21.63
CA GLU A 70 8.96 -0.77 20.86
C GLU A 70 8.99 0.75 20.97
N GLN A 71 9.33 1.30 22.13
CA GLN A 71 9.48 2.76 22.32
C GLN A 71 10.58 3.38 21.44
N GLN A 72 11.61 2.61 21.05
CA GLN A 72 12.67 3.08 20.15
C GLN A 72 12.26 3.02 18.68
N GLU A 73 11.34 2.11 18.33
CA GLU A 73 10.86 1.88 16.96
C GLU A 73 9.60 2.70 16.65
N GLN A 74 8.80 3.04 17.66
CA GLN A 74 7.55 3.80 17.53
C GLN A 74 7.82 5.30 17.34
N ALA A 75 7.06 5.91 16.41
CA ALA A 75 7.13 7.35 16.16
C ALA A 75 6.37 8.18 17.22
N ASN A 76 5.45 7.59 17.97
CA ASN A 76 4.69 8.23 19.03
C ASN A 76 5.07 7.74 20.43
N SER A 77 4.78 8.56 21.43
CA SER A 77 5.07 8.32 22.84
C SER A 77 3.85 8.56 23.73
N ILE A 78 3.91 8.07 24.97
CA ILE A 78 2.92 8.31 26.01
C ILE A 78 3.52 9.27 27.05
N PRO A 79 3.34 10.61 26.92
CA PRO A 79 3.91 11.57 27.86
C PRO A 79 3.27 11.53 29.26
N LEU A 80 1.99 11.16 29.37
CA LEU A 80 1.26 11.14 30.64
C LEU A 80 0.31 9.93 30.73
N MET A 81 0.26 9.31 31.90
CA MET A 81 -0.74 8.32 32.27
C MET A 81 -1.39 8.68 33.61
N THR A 82 -2.71 8.60 33.71
CA THR A 82 -3.41 8.65 34.99
C THR A 82 -3.71 7.25 35.48
N ILE A 83 -3.65 7.00 36.78
CA ILE A 83 -4.09 5.74 37.42
C ILE A 83 -5.25 6.08 38.37
N PHE A 84 -6.45 5.60 38.02
CA PHE A 84 -7.69 5.91 38.74
C PHE A 84 -8.47 4.63 39.10
N PHE A 85 -8.07 4.00 40.19
CA PHE A 85 -8.67 2.81 40.77
C PHE A 85 -8.86 3.01 42.28
N GLY A 86 -9.67 2.15 42.92
CA GLY A 86 -9.94 2.22 44.35
C GLY A 86 -11.43 2.15 44.69
N ALA A 87 -12.31 2.58 43.78
CA ALA A 87 -13.76 2.54 43.98
C ALA A 87 -14.30 1.10 44.04
N ASN A 88 -13.75 0.21 43.21
CA ASN A 88 -14.07 -1.22 43.23
C ASN A 88 -13.29 -1.98 44.32
N ASP A 89 -12.01 -1.65 44.51
CA ASP A 89 -11.15 -2.23 45.54
C ASP A 89 -11.72 -2.00 46.95
N ALA A 90 -12.29 -0.81 47.19
CA ALA A 90 -12.93 -0.41 48.44
C ALA A 90 -14.31 -1.06 48.70
N ALA A 91 -14.78 -1.94 47.82
CA ALA A 91 -15.96 -2.74 48.13
C ALA A 91 -15.75 -3.54 49.44
N LEU A 92 -16.83 -3.87 50.13
CA LEU A 92 -16.79 -4.62 51.38
C LEU A 92 -16.31 -6.06 51.14
N PRO A 93 -15.71 -6.74 52.14
CA PRO A 93 -14.99 -8.02 51.93
C PRO A 93 -15.78 -9.16 51.29
N PHE A 94 -17.10 -9.14 51.34
CA PHE A 94 -17.93 -10.15 50.67
C PHE A 94 -18.08 -9.91 49.16
N SER A 95 -17.76 -8.71 48.66
CA SER A 95 -17.83 -8.37 47.25
C SER A 95 -16.66 -9.01 46.51
N PRO A 96 -16.88 -9.62 45.34
CA PRO A 96 -15.80 -10.19 44.52
C PRO A 96 -14.82 -9.12 44.00
N GLN A 97 -15.19 -7.84 44.08
CA GLN A 97 -14.35 -6.72 43.66
C GLN A 97 -13.40 -6.24 44.75
N HIS A 98 -13.61 -6.66 46.02
CA HIS A 98 -12.79 -6.21 47.14
C HIS A 98 -11.33 -6.63 46.98
N VAL A 99 -10.41 -5.69 47.21
CA VAL A 99 -8.97 -5.95 47.27
C VAL A 99 -8.47 -5.43 48.61
N PRO A 100 -7.90 -6.26 49.51
CA PRO A 100 -7.41 -5.81 50.80
C PRO A 100 -6.43 -4.64 50.68
N LEU A 101 -6.47 -3.68 51.60
CA LEU A 101 -5.75 -2.40 51.51
C LEU A 101 -4.24 -2.56 51.24
N GLU A 102 -3.57 -3.49 51.91
CA GLU A 102 -2.15 -3.80 51.69
C GLU A 102 -1.88 -4.31 50.27
N ARG A 103 -2.79 -5.11 49.72
CA ARG A 103 -2.69 -5.63 48.37
C ARG A 103 -2.96 -4.54 47.33
N TYR A 104 -3.94 -3.67 47.57
CA TYR A 104 -4.18 -2.47 46.77
C TYR A 104 -2.96 -1.55 46.74
N LYS A 105 -2.32 -1.33 47.90
CA LYS A 105 -1.07 -0.56 48.03
C LYS A 105 0.06 -1.18 47.20
N SER A 106 0.26 -2.50 47.34
CA SER A 106 1.27 -3.25 46.59
C SER A 106 1.02 -3.20 45.07
N ASN A 107 -0.21 -3.45 44.63
CA ASN A 107 -0.59 -3.43 43.22
C ASN A 107 -0.35 -2.06 42.58
N THR A 108 -0.78 -0.99 43.26
CA THR A 108 -0.61 0.38 42.75
C THR A 108 0.87 0.76 42.65
N LYS A 109 1.69 0.43 43.67
CA LYS A 109 3.15 0.59 43.60
C LYS A 109 3.77 -0.19 42.44
N ALA A 110 3.33 -1.43 42.23
CA ALA A 110 3.80 -2.25 41.11
C ALA A 110 3.46 -1.60 39.75
N MET A 111 2.27 -0.99 39.59
CA MET A 111 1.93 -0.25 38.36
C MET A 111 2.85 0.94 38.12
N ILE A 112 3.21 1.69 39.17
CA ILE A 112 4.17 2.81 39.08
C ILE A 112 5.56 2.29 38.70
N ASP A 113 6.01 1.20 39.35
CA ASP A 113 7.32 0.60 39.11
C ASP A 113 7.48 0.04 37.70
N LEU A 114 6.40 -0.43 37.07
CA LEU A 114 6.46 -0.87 35.66
C LEU A 114 6.99 0.24 34.75
N VAL A 115 6.70 1.51 35.03
CA VAL A 115 7.12 2.65 34.21
C VAL A 115 8.39 3.29 34.75
N LYS A 116 8.53 3.43 36.07
CA LYS A 116 9.61 4.19 36.71
C LYS A 116 10.87 3.39 37.03
N ASN A 117 10.81 2.06 37.13
CA ASN A 117 11.97 1.25 37.49
C ASN A 117 12.87 0.99 36.26
N PRO A 118 14.16 1.37 36.27
CA PRO A 118 15.08 1.15 35.15
C PRO A 118 15.26 -0.32 34.74
N LYS A 119 14.93 -1.26 35.62
CA LYS A 119 14.99 -2.71 35.34
C LYS A 119 13.70 -3.26 34.73
N SER A 120 12.64 -2.46 34.65
CA SER A 120 11.37 -2.87 34.05
C SER A 120 11.49 -2.96 32.52
N PRO A 121 10.90 -3.99 31.88
CA PRO A 121 10.83 -4.05 30.42
C PRO A 121 10.00 -2.92 29.78
N PHE A 122 9.25 -2.15 30.59
CA PHE A 122 8.42 -1.02 30.16
C PHE A 122 8.95 0.33 30.66
N TYR A 123 10.20 0.37 31.14
CA TYR A 123 10.81 1.58 31.68
C TYR A 123 10.70 2.76 30.70
N ASN A 124 10.17 3.89 31.18
CA ASN A 124 10.08 5.12 30.40
C ASN A 124 10.32 6.33 31.31
N PRO A 125 11.54 6.92 31.32
CA PRO A 125 11.87 8.06 32.17
C PRO A 125 11.14 9.36 31.77
N LYS A 126 10.53 9.40 30.58
CA LYS A 126 9.80 10.57 30.08
C LYS A 126 8.31 10.50 30.38
N MET A 127 7.76 9.32 30.64
CA MET A 127 6.34 9.17 31.00
C MET A 127 6.09 9.69 32.41
N ARG A 128 5.12 10.60 32.53
CA ARG A 128 4.62 11.12 33.81
C ARG A 128 3.42 10.29 34.28
N ILE A 129 3.23 10.25 35.60
CA ILE A 129 2.11 9.54 36.22
C ILE A 129 1.39 10.50 37.17
N ILE A 130 0.06 10.54 37.10
CA ILE A 130 -0.80 11.15 38.11
C ILE A 130 -1.66 10.06 38.73
N LEU A 131 -1.62 9.93 40.06
CA LEU A 131 -2.55 9.09 40.80
C LEU A 131 -3.84 9.87 41.07
N ILE A 132 -4.98 9.18 41.11
CA ILE A 132 -6.27 9.80 41.42
C ILE A 132 -6.89 9.00 42.56
N THR A 133 -7.29 9.67 43.65
CA THR A 133 -7.97 9.00 44.77
C THR A 133 -9.36 8.52 44.33
N PRO A 134 -9.89 7.39 44.83
CA PRO A 134 -11.31 7.09 44.65
C PRO A 134 -12.18 8.21 45.23
N PRO A 135 -13.31 8.56 44.60
CA PRO A 135 -14.20 9.60 45.12
C PRO A 135 -14.97 9.12 46.38
N PRO A 136 -15.62 10.05 47.11
CA PRO A 136 -16.54 9.70 48.18
C PRO A 136 -17.73 8.87 47.68
N ILE A 137 -18.33 8.10 48.59
CA ILE A 137 -19.51 7.27 48.34
C ILE A 137 -20.71 7.89 49.03
N ASN A 138 -21.77 8.16 48.26
CA ASN A 138 -23.07 8.45 48.86
C ASN A 138 -23.80 7.14 49.17
N GLU A 139 -23.68 6.68 50.41
CA GLU A 139 -24.22 5.39 50.85
C GLU A 139 -25.73 5.27 50.61
N ALA A 140 -26.50 6.36 50.75
CA ALA A 140 -27.94 6.33 50.53
C ALA A 140 -28.32 6.13 49.05
N GLN A 141 -27.65 6.85 48.14
CA GLN A 141 -27.86 6.65 46.69
C GLN A 141 -27.37 5.25 46.26
N TRP A 142 -26.23 4.81 46.79
CA TRP A 142 -25.65 3.53 46.45
C TRP A 142 -26.44 2.34 47.00
N GLU A 143 -26.97 2.44 48.23
CA GLU A 143 -27.85 1.42 48.81
C GLU A 143 -29.11 1.24 47.96
N LYS A 144 -29.72 2.35 47.51
CA LYS A 144 -30.85 2.30 46.58
C LYS A 144 -30.48 1.56 45.29
N ARG A 145 -29.32 1.87 44.71
CA ARG A 145 -28.79 1.22 43.50
C ARG A 145 -28.56 -0.28 43.69
N CYS A 146 -27.96 -0.68 44.81
CA CYS A 146 -27.76 -2.08 45.17
C CYS A 146 -29.10 -2.82 45.28
N ASN A 147 -30.07 -2.24 46.00
CA ASN A 147 -31.40 -2.82 46.17
C ASN A 147 -32.13 -3.01 44.83
N GLU A 148 -32.02 -2.04 43.91
CA GLU A 148 -32.58 -2.14 42.54
C GLU A 148 -31.96 -3.29 41.72
N GLN A 149 -30.73 -3.70 42.04
CA GLN A 149 -30.00 -4.79 41.38
C GLN A 149 -30.10 -6.13 42.13
N GLY A 150 -30.82 -6.17 43.26
CA GLY A 150 -30.92 -7.36 44.11
C GLY A 150 -29.66 -7.62 44.95
N ASP A 151 -28.78 -6.63 45.08
CA ASP A 151 -27.54 -6.69 45.86
C ASP A 151 -27.70 -6.03 47.24
N LYS A 152 -26.90 -6.48 48.22
CA LYS A 152 -26.75 -5.78 49.51
C LYS A 152 -25.72 -4.64 49.40
N LEU A 153 -25.85 -3.61 50.22
CA LEU A 153 -24.93 -2.48 50.27
C LEU A 153 -23.47 -2.97 50.38
N ASN A 154 -22.70 -2.74 49.31
CA ASN A 154 -21.39 -3.35 49.13
C ASN A 154 -20.22 -2.36 49.17
N ARG A 155 -20.47 -1.08 49.42
CA ARG A 155 -19.47 -0.01 49.54
C ARG A 155 -19.93 0.97 50.60
N THR A 156 -18.98 1.52 51.36
CA THR A 156 -19.22 2.56 52.36
C THR A 156 -18.24 3.71 52.15
N ASN A 157 -18.64 4.92 52.56
CA ASN A 157 -17.77 6.08 52.53
C ASN A 157 -16.56 5.87 53.44
N LYS A 158 -16.76 5.24 54.60
CA LYS A 158 -15.66 4.87 55.50
C LYS A 158 -14.62 3.95 54.84
N ALA A 159 -15.07 2.97 54.05
CA ALA A 159 -14.15 2.09 53.33
C ALA A 159 -13.39 2.87 52.25
N ALA A 160 -14.10 3.61 51.39
CA ALA A 160 -13.48 4.36 50.30
C ALA A 160 -12.47 5.42 50.80
N ARG A 161 -12.70 6.03 51.97
CA ARG A 161 -11.74 6.93 52.63
C ARG A 161 -10.38 6.27 52.85
N ALA A 162 -10.36 5.03 53.33
CA ALA A 162 -9.12 4.31 53.60
C ALA A 162 -8.28 4.10 52.32
N TYR A 163 -8.92 3.88 51.18
CA TYR A 163 -8.24 3.72 49.89
C TYR A 163 -7.78 5.07 49.33
N ALA A 164 -8.55 6.15 49.54
CA ALA A 164 -8.11 7.51 49.24
C ALA A 164 -6.86 7.89 50.05
N ASP A 165 -6.87 7.67 51.36
CA ASP A 165 -5.71 7.91 52.23
C ASP A 165 -4.50 7.06 51.80
N CYS A 166 -4.74 5.81 51.37
CA CYS A 166 -3.69 4.93 50.84
C CYS A 166 -3.06 5.47 49.55
N ILE A 167 -3.85 5.98 48.60
CA ILE A 167 -3.32 6.64 47.39
C ILE A 167 -2.50 7.88 47.73
N MET A 168 -2.93 8.67 48.72
CA MET A 168 -2.17 9.83 49.19
C MET A 168 -0.85 9.43 49.84
N GLU A 169 -0.83 8.33 50.59
CA GLU A 169 0.40 7.74 51.13
C GLU A 169 1.35 7.28 50.02
N ILE A 170 0.86 6.51 49.04
CA ILE A 170 1.65 6.02 47.91
C ILE A 170 2.22 7.18 47.09
N GLY A 171 1.43 8.24 46.85
CA GLY A 171 1.88 9.45 46.16
C GLY A 171 3.08 10.09 46.85
N ARG A 172 3.05 10.20 48.19
CA ARG A 172 4.18 10.70 48.99
C ARG A 172 5.39 9.76 48.94
N GLU A 173 5.19 8.47 49.18
CA GLU A 173 6.27 7.47 49.20
C GLU A 173 6.98 7.35 47.84
N THR A 174 6.25 7.47 46.73
CA THR A 174 6.79 7.30 45.38
C THR A 174 7.13 8.63 44.68
N SER A 175 6.94 9.77 45.37
CA SER A 175 7.04 11.11 44.78
C SER A 175 6.23 11.24 43.48
N THR A 176 5.02 10.69 43.49
CA THR A 176 4.08 10.74 42.37
C THR A 176 2.95 11.71 42.72
N PRO A 177 2.71 12.77 41.92
CA PRO A 177 1.60 13.69 42.13
C PRO A 177 0.25 12.98 42.16
N THR A 178 -0.62 13.42 43.06
CA THR A 178 -1.92 12.82 43.29
C THR A 178 -3.03 13.87 43.20
N ALA A 179 -4.06 13.60 42.41
CA ALA A 179 -5.30 14.36 42.40
C ALA A 179 -6.23 13.81 43.49
N ASP A 180 -6.34 14.55 44.60
CA ASP A 180 -7.14 14.17 45.76
C ASP A 180 -8.61 14.59 45.60
N ILE A 181 -9.32 13.92 44.70
CA ILE A 181 -10.74 14.20 44.43
C ILE A 181 -11.63 13.86 45.63
N TRP A 182 -11.21 12.93 46.49
CA TRP A 182 -11.86 12.66 47.76
C TRP A 182 -11.97 13.91 48.62
N THR A 183 -10.83 14.50 48.98
CA THR A 183 -10.78 15.67 49.86
C THR A 183 -11.46 16.86 49.22
N GLU A 184 -11.28 17.08 47.91
CA GLU A 184 -11.90 18.19 47.19
C GLU A 184 -13.45 18.15 47.25
N ILE A 185 -14.06 16.96 47.10
CA ILE A 185 -15.51 16.83 47.21
C ILE A 185 -15.98 16.94 48.66
N MET A 186 -15.28 16.29 49.59
CA MET A 186 -15.67 16.32 51.01
C MET A 186 -15.57 17.72 51.61
N ASP A 187 -14.56 18.51 51.26
CA ASP A 187 -14.42 19.91 51.69
C ASP A 187 -15.61 20.78 51.24
N LYS A 188 -16.11 20.56 50.02
CA LYS A 188 -17.31 21.26 49.53
C LYS A 188 -18.57 20.83 50.27
N VAL A 189 -18.67 19.56 50.63
CA VAL A 189 -19.81 19.04 51.39
C VAL A 189 -19.78 19.54 52.84
N GLU A 190 -18.63 19.53 53.49
CA GLU A 190 -18.47 19.88 54.91
C GLU A 190 -18.44 21.39 55.16
N HIS A 191 -17.96 22.19 54.21
CA HIS A 191 -17.69 23.61 54.41
C HIS A 191 -18.39 24.56 53.43
N HIS A 192 -19.04 24.05 52.38
CA HIS A 192 -19.63 24.89 51.32
C HIS A 192 -21.12 24.60 51.04
N ASP A 193 -21.83 24.02 52.01
CA ASP A 193 -23.28 23.73 51.94
C ASP A 193 -23.70 22.94 50.69
N ARG A 194 -22.90 21.91 50.36
CA ARG A 194 -23.17 21.00 49.23
C ARG A 194 -23.50 19.60 49.73
N GLN A 195 -24.12 18.81 48.87
CA GLN A 195 -24.41 17.40 49.16
C GLN A 195 -23.61 16.48 48.23
N LEU A 196 -23.34 15.24 48.64
CA LEU A 196 -22.65 14.26 47.80
C LEU A 196 -23.40 13.98 46.48
N SER A 197 -24.73 14.06 46.49
CA SER A 197 -25.56 13.94 45.28
C SER A 197 -25.30 15.05 44.25
N ASP A 198 -24.72 16.18 44.67
CA ASP A 198 -24.35 17.25 43.76
C ASP A 198 -23.16 16.88 42.87
N PHE A 199 -22.37 15.87 43.28
CA PHE A 199 -21.16 15.43 42.59
C PHE A 199 -21.23 13.98 42.08
N LEU A 200 -22.19 13.19 42.55
CA LEU A 200 -22.34 11.77 42.23
C LEU A 200 -23.70 11.47 41.56
N LEU A 201 -23.69 10.66 40.50
CA LEU A 201 -24.89 10.26 39.75
C LEU A 201 -25.72 9.22 40.51
N ASP A 202 -25.06 8.14 40.92
CA ASP A 202 -25.68 6.97 41.54
C ASP A 202 -25.10 6.66 42.92
N GLY A 203 -24.30 7.57 43.46
CA GLY A 203 -23.57 7.40 44.71
C GLY A 203 -22.18 6.79 44.59
N LEU A 204 -21.76 6.39 43.38
CA LEU A 204 -20.40 5.91 43.07
C LEU A 204 -19.75 6.70 41.93
N HIS A 205 -20.46 6.92 40.83
CA HIS A 205 -19.93 7.56 39.63
C HIS A 205 -20.07 9.09 39.70
N LEU A 206 -19.03 9.81 39.25
CA LEU A 206 -19.06 11.26 39.19
C LEU A 206 -20.11 11.74 38.17
N ASN A 207 -20.81 12.82 38.52
CA ASN A 207 -21.63 13.59 37.58
C ASN A 207 -20.82 14.76 36.99
N SER A 208 -21.49 15.68 36.28
CA SER A 208 -20.83 16.82 35.64
C SER A 208 -20.06 17.75 36.59
N ASN A 209 -20.55 17.93 37.82
CA ASN A 209 -19.81 18.72 38.82
C ASN A 209 -18.61 17.94 39.33
N GLY A 210 -18.78 16.65 39.66
CA GLY A 210 -17.69 15.79 40.12
C GLY A 210 -16.54 15.69 39.12
N TYR A 211 -16.86 15.50 37.84
CA TYR A 211 -15.84 15.48 36.78
C TYR A 211 -15.17 16.83 36.55
N ARG A 212 -15.88 17.94 36.78
CA ARG A 212 -15.30 19.29 36.68
C ARG A 212 -14.22 19.50 37.74
N GLU A 213 -14.47 19.09 38.97
CA GLU A 213 -13.48 19.17 40.05
C GLU A 213 -12.26 18.30 39.75
N LEU A 214 -12.48 17.07 39.29
CA LEU A 214 -11.38 16.17 38.91
C LEU A 214 -10.55 16.75 37.76
N TYR A 215 -11.20 17.29 36.73
CA TYR A 215 -10.54 17.95 35.61
C TYR A 215 -9.66 19.12 36.07
N ASN A 216 -10.18 19.97 36.97
CA ASN A 216 -9.44 21.11 37.51
C ASN A 216 -8.20 20.66 38.31
N LEU A 217 -8.33 19.62 39.14
CA LEU A 217 -7.21 19.04 39.88
C LEU A 217 -6.13 18.50 38.96
N ILE A 218 -6.50 17.73 37.93
CA ILE A 218 -5.55 17.17 36.97
C ILE A 218 -4.83 18.29 36.23
N LEU A 219 -5.54 19.31 35.75
CA LEU A 219 -4.92 20.43 35.05
C LEU A 219 -4.00 21.25 35.94
N LYS A 220 -4.37 21.48 37.20
CA LYS A 220 -3.51 22.14 38.18
C LYS A 220 -2.21 21.35 38.38
N ILE A 221 -2.29 20.03 38.53
CA ILE A 221 -1.10 19.18 38.64
C ILE A 221 -0.25 19.24 37.38
N ILE A 222 -0.86 19.18 36.19
CA ILE A 222 -0.12 19.32 34.92
C ILE A 222 0.60 20.68 34.88
N SER A 223 -0.09 21.77 35.22
CA SER A 223 0.51 23.11 35.27
C SER A 223 1.68 23.20 36.27
N ASP A 224 1.49 22.69 37.49
CA ASP A 224 2.44 22.89 38.59
C ASP A 224 3.63 21.92 38.55
N LYS A 225 3.42 20.70 38.03
CA LYS A 225 4.40 19.60 38.12
C LYS A 225 4.90 19.11 36.77
N TYR A 226 4.08 19.22 35.72
CA TYR A 226 4.38 18.71 34.37
C TYR A 226 4.14 19.78 33.30
N PRO A 227 4.73 20.98 33.44
CA PRO A 227 4.45 22.11 32.54
C PRO A 227 4.77 21.79 31.08
N GLU A 228 5.68 20.84 30.81
CA GLU A 228 5.99 20.36 29.46
C GLU A 228 4.83 19.65 28.75
N ILE A 229 3.83 19.18 29.51
CA ILE A 229 2.64 18.49 28.99
C ILE A 229 1.46 19.47 28.93
N HIS A 230 1.55 20.65 29.54
CA HIS A 230 0.45 21.62 29.55
C HIS A 230 -0.05 21.92 28.12
N PRO A 231 -1.37 22.03 27.88
CA PRO A 231 -1.90 22.24 26.53
C PRO A 231 -1.23 23.40 25.79
N ASP A 232 -0.90 24.49 26.47
CA ASP A 232 -0.26 25.67 25.86
C ASP A 232 1.25 25.51 25.62
N ALA A 233 1.90 24.56 26.30
CA ALA A 233 3.33 24.28 26.14
C ALA A 233 3.62 23.24 25.06
N VAL A 234 2.67 22.35 24.76
CA VAL A 234 2.82 21.36 23.67
C VAL A 234 2.82 22.10 22.33
N ALA A 235 3.97 22.06 21.65
CA ALA A 235 4.25 22.87 20.47
C ALA A 235 3.24 22.65 19.32
N GLY A 236 2.45 23.70 19.04
CA GLY A 236 1.69 23.91 17.81
C GLY A 236 0.57 22.90 17.53
N TYR A 237 -0.46 23.33 16.81
CA TYR A 237 -1.40 22.35 16.26
C TYR A 237 -0.65 21.46 15.27
N ILE A 238 -0.63 20.15 15.49
CA ILE A 238 -0.26 19.18 14.47
C ILE A 238 -1.28 19.35 13.34
N MET A 239 -0.83 19.93 12.23
CA MET A 239 -1.61 19.94 11.00
C MET A 239 -1.66 18.50 10.50
N PRO A 240 -2.82 17.98 10.05
CA PRO A 240 -2.81 16.73 9.31
C PRO A 240 -1.78 16.87 8.19
N PRO A 241 -0.89 15.90 7.97
CA PRO A 241 0.13 16.02 6.94
C PRO A 241 -0.58 16.35 5.63
N GLN A 242 -0.23 17.50 5.04
CA GLN A 242 -0.71 17.85 3.72
C GLN A 242 -0.38 16.67 2.80
N PRO A 243 -1.33 16.23 1.95
CA PRO A 243 -1.03 15.22 0.96
C PRO A 243 0.26 15.58 0.22
N ARG A 244 1.25 14.68 0.20
CA ARG A 244 2.55 14.99 -0.44
C ARG A 244 2.37 15.27 -1.92
N VAL A 245 1.38 14.66 -2.58
CA VAL A 245 0.96 15.03 -3.93
C VAL A 245 -0.29 15.90 -3.91
N GLN A 246 -0.20 17.08 -4.53
CA GLN A 246 -1.31 18.02 -4.71
C GLN A 246 -1.56 18.22 -6.21
N VAL A 247 -2.79 17.99 -6.65
CA VAL A 247 -3.18 18.21 -8.05
C VAL A 247 -3.44 19.70 -8.25
N ILE A 248 -2.76 20.29 -9.22
CA ILE A 248 -2.83 21.72 -9.54
C ILE A 248 -3.85 21.97 -10.65
N SER A 249 -3.80 21.19 -11.72
CA SER A 249 -4.64 21.40 -12.91
C SER A 249 -5.00 20.07 -13.58
N ARG A 250 -6.11 20.08 -14.33
CA ARG A 250 -6.55 18.99 -15.20
C ARG A 250 -7.02 19.57 -16.53
N THR A 251 -6.51 19.02 -17.62
CA THR A 251 -6.80 19.47 -18.98
C THR A 251 -7.04 18.29 -19.88
N TRP A 252 -8.00 18.41 -20.80
CA TRP A 252 -8.23 17.44 -21.86
C TRP A 252 -7.48 17.89 -23.11
N VAL A 253 -6.41 17.17 -23.46
CA VAL A 253 -5.59 17.50 -24.64
C VAL A 253 -6.16 16.77 -25.85
N LYS A 254 -6.66 17.54 -26.81
CA LYS A 254 -7.25 17.04 -28.06
C LYS A 254 -6.22 17.04 -29.19
N PRO A 255 -6.42 16.24 -30.26
CA PRO A 255 -5.62 16.35 -31.47
C PRO A 255 -5.64 17.79 -32.01
N SER A 256 -4.51 18.27 -32.54
CA SER A 256 -4.40 19.63 -33.12
C SER A 256 -5.24 19.81 -34.39
N VAL A 257 -5.47 18.70 -35.10
CA VAL A 257 -6.32 18.61 -36.27
C VAL A 257 -7.43 17.60 -35.98
N PRO A 258 -8.71 17.95 -36.18
CA PRO A 258 -9.82 17.03 -35.98
C PRO A 258 -9.65 15.74 -36.78
N THR A 259 -9.99 14.61 -36.15
CA THR A 259 -9.96 13.30 -36.79
C THR A 259 -10.92 13.30 -37.99
N PRO A 260 -10.45 12.96 -39.20
CA PRO A 260 -11.31 12.91 -40.38
C PRO A 260 -12.49 11.93 -40.21
N ASN A 261 -13.67 12.27 -40.77
CA ASN A 261 -14.87 11.44 -40.65
C ASN A 261 -14.70 9.99 -41.14
N ASN A 262 -13.84 9.75 -42.13
CA ASN A 262 -13.55 8.40 -42.62
C ASN A 262 -12.68 7.55 -41.67
N LYS A 263 -12.22 8.16 -40.56
CA LYS A 263 -11.49 7.54 -39.46
C LYS A 263 -12.27 7.66 -38.14
N SER A 264 -13.59 7.85 -38.17
CA SER A 264 -14.41 8.00 -36.96
C SER A 264 -14.37 6.78 -36.03
N ARG A 265 -14.06 5.60 -36.57
CA ARG A 265 -14.02 4.34 -35.81
C ARG A 265 -12.71 3.60 -36.05
N THR A 266 -12.08 3.12 -34.98
CA THR A 266 -10.94 2.21 -35.04
C THR A 266 -11.35 0.86 -34.47
N PRO A 267 -11.45 -0.19 -35.30
CA PRO A 267 -11.85 -1.50 -34.82
C PRO A 267 -10.68 -2.18 -34.10
N LEU A 268 -10.94 -2.87 -32.98
CA LEU A 268 -9.90 -3.59 -32.21
C LEU A 268 -9.60 -4.98 -32.75
N SER A 269 -8.33 -5.39 -32.77
CA SER A 269 -7.91 -6.70 -33.29
C SER A 269 -8.30 -7.86 -32.36
N ASP A 270 -8.16 -9.10 -32.84
CA ASP A 270 -8.40 -10.30 -32.03
C ASP A 270 -7.53 -10.34 -30.76
N TRP A 271 -6.36 -9.72 -30.82
CA TRP A 271 -5.39 -9.67 -29.72
C TRP A 271 -5.69 -8.57 -28.71
N ASP A 272 -6.44 -7.55 -29.11
CA ASP A 272 -6.96 -6.51 -28.23
C ASP A 272 -8.17 -7.00 -27.45
N ILE A 273 -9.01 -7.84 -28.07
CA ILE A 273 -10.26 -8.36 -27.49
C ILE A 273 -9.99 -9.18 -26.21
N VAL A 274 -8.93 -10.01 -26.21
CA VAL A 274 -8.55 -10.88 -25.08
C VAL A 274 -7.83 -10.15 -23.95
N MET A 275 -7.55 -8.85 -24.10
CA MET A 275 -6.90 -8.03 -23.09
C MET A 275 -7.92 -7.42 -22.11
N PHE A 276 -7.48 -7.20 -20.87
CA PHE A 276 -8.32 -6.60 -19.83
C PHE A 276 -8.52 -5.09 -20.08
N LYS A 277 -9.70 -4.57 -19.70
CA LYS A 277 -9.98 -3.13 -19.59
C LYS A 277 -9.31 -2.55 -18.33
N SER A 278 -7.99 -2.62 -18.26
CA SER A 278 -7.19 -2.08 -17.17
C SER A 278 -6.07 -1.19 -17.71
N TYR A 279 -5.69 -0.17 -16.95
CA TYR A 279 -4.57 0.68 -17.32
C TYR A 279 -3.25 -0.03 -17.02
N THR A 280 -2.30 0.08 -17.95
CA THR A 280 -0.90 -0.24 -17.71
C THR A 280 -0.15 1.02 -17.28
N PRO A 281 0.33 1.08 -16.04
CA PRO A 281 1.03 2.24 -15.50
C PRO A 281 2.53 2.23 -15.80
N LEU A 282 3.06 3.41 -16.12
CA LEU A 282 4.50 3.63 -16.32
C LEU A 282 4.91 4.97 -15.69
N LEU A 283 6.03 5.00 -14.97
CA LEU A 283 6.64 6.21 -14.44
C LEU A 283 8.01 6.42 -15.08
N LEU A 284 8.26 7.64 -15.51
CA LEU A 284 9.55 8.11 -16.00
C LEU A 284 10.00 9.26 -15.07
N PHE A 285 11.14 9.09 -14.41
CA PHE A 285 11.69 10.09 -13.49
C PHE A 285 12.78 10.89 -14.20
N TYR A 286 12.63 12.21 -14.26
CA TYR A 286 13.57 13.14 -14.88
C TYR A 286 14.18 14.05 -13.81
N THR A 287 15.50 14.04 -13.69
CA THR A 287 16.24 14.89 -12.74
C THR A 287 16.54 16.26 -13.37
N ASN A 288 16.29 17.34 -12.63
CA ASN A 288 16.61 18.69 -13.06
C ASN A 288 18.01 19.12 -12.60
N SER A 289 19.05 18.38 -13.02
CA SER A 289 20.42 18.59 -12.54
C SER A 289 21.00 19.98 -12.85
N ASP A 290 20.55 20.60 -13.93
CA ASP A 290 20.95 21.96 -14.34
C ASP A 290 20.12 23.06 -13.67
N GLN A 291 19.16 22.71 -12.81
CA GLN A 291 18.24 23.65 -12.12
C GLN A 291 17.53 24.62 -13.07
N LYS A 292 17.06 24.13 -14.23
CA LYS A 292 16.33 24.96 -15.19
C LYS A 292 14.95 25.30 -14.62
N PRO A 293 14.55 26.59 -14.60
CA PRO A 293 13.28 27.02 -14.00
C PRO A 293 12.04 26.49 -14.73
N ASP A 294 12.14 26.28 -16.05
CA ASP A 294 11.07 25.76 -16.92
C ASP A 294 11.31 24.30 -17.34
N PHE A 295 11.91 23.49 -16.47
CA PHE A 295 12.22 22.09 -16.77
C PHE A 295 10.95 21.28 -17.07
N MET A 296 10.91 20.62 -18.22
CA MET A 296 9.72 19.91 -18.72
C MET A 296 8.44 20.77 -18.65
N ASN A 297 8.49 22.01 -19.14
CA ASN A 297 7.37 22.94 -19.09
C ASN A 297 6.09 22.35 -19.71
N THR A 298 4.97 22.53 -19.01
CA THR A 298 3.68 21.92 -19.37
C THR A 298 3.15 22.37 -20.73
N ALA A 299 3.30 23.64 -21.10
CA ALA A 299 2.78 24.17 -22.36
C ALA A 299 3.46 23.50 -23.57
N ALA A 300 4.77 23.23 -23.49
CA ALA A 300 5.50 22.51 -24.52
C ALA A 300 5.00 21.07 -24.65
N LEU A 301 4.84 20.38 -23.51
CA LEU A 301 4.35 19.00 -23.45
C LEU A 301 2.93 18.85 -23.99
N THR A 302 2.00 19.72 -23.60
CA THR A 302 0.60 19.65 -24.04
C THR A 302 0.43 20.05 -25.51
N SER A 303 1.20 21.05 -25.98
CA SER A 303 1.17 21.46 -27.39
C SER A 303 1.72 20.36 -28.31
N SER A 304 2.86 19.75 -27.96
CA SER A 304 3.41 18.64 -28.74
C SER A 304 2.56 17.38 -28.63
N LEU A 305 1.91 17.15 -27.49
CA LEU A 305 0.95 16.06 -27.31
C LEU A 305 -0.26 16.24 -28.24
N SER A 306 -0.81 17.44 -28.30
CA SER A 306 -1.90 17.78 -29.22
C SER A 306 -1.51 17.53 -30.68
N ASN A 307 -0.30 17.92 -31.07
CA ASN A 307 0.21 17.68 -32.42
C ASN A 307 0.41 16.20 -32.75
N VAL A 308 1.09 15.43 -31.89
CA VAL A 308 1.33 14.00 -32.15
C VAL A 308 0.03 13.19 -32.16
N LEU A 309 -0.98 13.61 -31.39
CA LEU A 309 -2.30 12.97 -31.37
C LEU A 309 -3.01 13.01 -32.73
N GLN A 310 -2.64 13.87 -33.68
CA GLN A 310 -3.22 13.80 -35.03
C GLN A 310 -2.87 12.48 -35.75
N ASP A 311 -1.67 11.94 -35.49
CA ASP A 311 -1.18 10.69 -36.07
C ASP A 311 -1.45 9.50 -35.14
N PHE A 312 -1.71 9.77 -33.85
CA PHE A 312 -2.09 8.80 -32.83
C PHE A 312 -3.52 8.99 -32.31
N TYR A 313 -4.43 9.40 -33.21
CA TYR A 313 -5.78 9.88 -32.91
C TYR A 313 -6.65 8.94 -32.06
N PRO A 314 -6.55 7.60 -32.13
CA PRO A 314 -7.38 6.74 -31.29
C PRO A 314 -7.11 6.91 -29.80
N LEU A 315 -5.93 7.41 -29.39
CA LEU A 315 -5.65 7.67 -27.97
C LEU A 315 -6.54 8.77 -27.38
N ALA A 316 -7.03 9.70 -28.22
CA ALA A 316 -7.96 10.76 -27.82
C ALA A 316 -9.44 10.32 -27.87
N GLY A 317 -9.72 9.07 -28.24
CA GLY A 317 -11.06 8.52 -28.35
C GLY A 317 -11.62 7.93 -27.05
N ARG A 318 -12.72 7.18 -27.19
CA ARG A 318 -13.39 6.43 -26.11
C ARG A 318 -13.72 5.01 -26.54
N LEU A 319 -13.78 4.08 -25.59
CA LEU A 319 -14.14 2.69 -25.89
C LEU A 319 -15.66 2.56 -26.00
N ILE A 320 -16.13 1.91 -27.06
CA ILE A 320 -17.53 1.55 -27.26
C ILE A 320 -17.67 0.03 -27.27
N ASP A 321 -18.58 -0.47 -26.46
CA ASP A 321 -19.00 -1.88 -26.46
C ASP A 321 -19.90 -2.13 -27.68
N ILE A 322 -19.52 -3.09 -28.52
CA ILE A 322 -20.29 -3.49 -29.71
C ILE A 322 -20.97 -4.87 -29.52
N GLY A 323 -20.97 -5.40 -28.30
CA GLY A 323 -21.59 -6.67 -27.94
C GLY A 323 -20.63 -7.87 -27.94
N ASN A 324 -21.03 -8.94 -27.26
CA ASN A 324 -20.32 -10.23 -27.22
C ASN A 324 -18.83 -10.12 -26.82
N GLY A 325 -18.51 -9.21 -25.89
CA GLY A 325 -17.16 -9.01 -25.36
C GLY A 325 -16.21 -8.27 -26.30
N ARG A 326 -16.74 -7.67 -27.37
CA ARG A 326 -15.97 -6.91 -28.35
C ARG A 326 -16.17 -5.42 -28.14
N ASP A 327 -15.10 -4.69 -28.39
CA ASP A 327 -15.06 -3.25 -28.25
C ASP A 327 -14.46 -2.62 -29.51
N GLU A 328 -14.81 -1.36 -29.78
CA GLU A 328 -14.17 -0.50 -30.76
C GLU A 328 -13.79 0.83 -30.12
N ILE A 329 -12.92 1.58 -30.78
CA ILE A 329 -12.63 2.95 -30.38
C ILE A 329 -13.48 3.89 -31.21
N ASP A 330 -14.24 4.73 -30.53
CA ASP A 330 -14.81 5.96 -31.07
C ASP A 330 -13.74 7.04 -31.08
N ASN A 331 -13.34 7.49 -32.26
CA ASN A 331 -12.33 8.53 -32.40
C ASN A 331 -13.02 9.91 -32.31
N CYS A 332 -13.66 10.16 -31.16
CA CYS A 332 -14.50 11.33 -30.88
C CYS A 332 -13.71 12.61 -30.55
N ASP A 333 -12.39 12.54 -30.48
CA ASP A 333 -11.50 13.65 -30.09
C ASP A 333 -11.88 14.29 -28.73
N ASP A 334 -12.45 13.52 -27.81
CA ASP A 334 -12.69 13.97 -26.43
C ASP A 334 -11.38 14.20 -25.66
N GLY A 335 -10.27 13.70 -26.18
CA GLY A 335 -8.93 14.01 -25.74
C GLY A 335 -8.39 13.05 -24.70
N VAL A 336 -7.10 13.25 -24.40
CA VAL A 336 -6.36 12.55 -23.36
C VAL A 336 -6.38 13.36 -22.07
N LEU A 337 -6.44 12.69 -20.92
CA LEU A 337 -6.41 13.39 -19.62
C LEU A 337 -4.96 13.77 -19.30
N PHE A 338 -4.70 15.07 -19.17
CA PHE A 338 -3.41 15.61 -18.74
C PHE A 338 -3.58 16.29 -17.37
N GLN A 339 -2.81 15.85 -16.38
CA GLN A 339 -2.87 16.37 -15.01
C GLN A 339 -1.53 16.98 -14.60
N GLU A 340 -1.56 18.13 -13.93
CA GLU A 340 -0.38 18.68 -13.25
C GLU A 340 -0.51 18.50 -11.76
N ALA A 341 0.60 18.15 -11.12
CA ALA A 341 0.67 17.99 -9.68
C ALA A 341 2.01 18.47 -9.13
N GLU A 342 2.02 18.80 -7.85
CA GLU A 342 3.23 19.10 -7.08
C GLU A 342 3.46 18.01 -6.03
N TYR A 343 4.73 17.66 -5.82
CA TYR A 343 5.19 16.76 -4.76
C TYR A 343 5.94 17.56 -3.69
N GLN A 344 5.48 17.47 -2.45
CA GLN A 344 6.07 18.11 -1.27
C GLN A 344 7.30 17.31 -0.78
N GLY A 345 8.37 17.36 -1.59
CA GLY A 345 9.64 16.69 -1.36
C GLY A 345 10.58 16.84 -2.57
N GLU A 346 11.84 16.48 -2.39
CA GLU A 346 12.87 16.55 -3.45
C GLU A 346 13.00 15.19 -4.13
N LEU A 347 13.05 15.15 -5.46
CA LEU A 347 13.18 13.92 -6.23
C LEU A 347 14.52 13.22 -5.96
N GLU A 348 15.60 13.98 -5.77
CA GLU A 348 16.96 13.46 -5.61
C GLU A 348 17.08 12.53 -4.39
N LYS A 349 16.29 12.75 -3.33
CA LYS A 349 16.24 11.90 -2.11
C LYS A 349 15.81 10.45 -2.39
N PHE A 350 15.12 10.21 -3.50
CA PHE A 350 14.63 8.87 -3.87
C PHE A 350 15.56 8.13 -4.84
N LYS A 351 16.53 8.83 -5.43
CA LYS A 351 17.37 8.32 -6.51
C LYS A 351 18.30 7.21 -6.06
N GLU A 352 18.97 7.39 -4.91
CA GLU A 352 19.89 6.38 -4.34
C GLU A 352 19.19 5.04 -4.06
N ASN A 353 17.91 5.09 -3.72
CA ASN A 353 17.07 3.93 -3.46
C ASN A 353 16.27 3.47 -4.69
N GLY A 354 16.60 3.99 -5.88
CA GLY A 354 16.00 3.57 -7.14
C GLY A 354 14.49 3.81 -7.23
N TYR A 355 13.96 4.83 -6.55
CA TYR A 355 12.54 5.22 -6.61
C TYR A 355 11.56 4.13 -6.17
N LEU A 356 11.81 3.50 -5.02
CA LEU A 356 10.98 2.42 -4.49
C LEU A 356 9.53 2.87 -4.21
N PRO A 357 8.52 2.04 -4.52
CA PRO A 357 7.11 2.40 -4.31
C PRO A 357 6.69 2.75 -2.87
N ASN A 358 7.42 2.29 -1.85
CA ASN A 358 7.13 2.56 -0.44
C ASN A 358 7.64 3.94 0.04
N GLN A 359 8.53 4.60 -0.71
CA GLN A 359 9.14 5.87 -0.30
C GLN A 359 8.29 7.09 -0.70
N MET A 360 7.50 6.94 -1.76
CA MET A 360 6.66 7.99 -2.32
C MET A 360 5.19 7.59 -2.28
N ASP A 361 4.30 8.56 -2.46
CA ASP A 361 2.88 8.32 -2.67
C ASP A 361 2.65 7.83 -4.11
N TYR A 362 3.24 6.68 -4.47
CA TYR A 362 3.42 6.19 -5.85
C TYR A 362 2.13 6.14 -6.66
N HIS A 363 1.05 5.68 -6.03
CA HIS A 363 -0.28 5.66 -6.63
C HIS A 363 -0.75 7.07 -7.02
N ARG A 364 -0.42 8.10 -6.24
CA ARG A 364 -0.84 9.47 -6.52
C ARG A 364 0.00 10.15 -7.59
N LEU A 365 1.04 9.49 -8.10
CA LEU A 365 1.81 9.95 -9.26
C LEU A 365 1.11 9.64 -10.60
N PHE A 366 -0.07 9.02 -10.57
CA PHE A 366 -0.89 8.73 -11.75
C PHE A 366 -2.23 9.47 -11.68
N PRO A 367 -2.77 9.90 -12.83
CA PRO A 367 -4.01 10.68 -12.88
C PRO A 367 -5.28 9.81 -12.73
N ILE A 368 -5.18 8.52 -13.05
CA ILE A 368 -6.27 7.55 -13.08
C ILE A 368 -5.74 6.15 -12.75
N HIS A 369 -6.60 5.27 -12.23
CA HIS A 369 -6.20 3.91 -11.80
C HIS A 369 -7.04 2.79 -12.39
N PHE A 370 -8.33 3.03 -12.56
CA PHE A 370 -9.29 2.02 -12.96
C PHE A 370 -10.12 2.55 -14.11
N TYR A 371 -10.40 1.69 -15.07
CA TYR A 371 -11.36 1.95 -16.12
C TYR A 371 -12.74 1.53 -15.60
N CYS A 372 -13.55 2.50 -15.23
CA CYS A 372 -14.83 2.32 -14.54
C CYS A 372 -16.03 2.63 -15.43
N ASN A 373 -15.88 3.47 -16.45
CA ASN A 373 -16.98 3.89 -17.33
C ASN A 373 -16.50 4.15 -18.76
N SER A 374 -17.42 4.21 -19.73
CA SER A 374 -17.11 4.42 -21.15
C SER A 374 -16.56 5.81 -21.50
N GLN A 375 -16.67 6.79 -20.58
CA GLN A 375 -16.13 8.13 -20.76
C GLN A 375 -14.70 8.27 -20.22
N ASP A 376 -14.16 7.22 -19.59
CA ASP A 376 -12.78 7.22 -19.11
C ASP A 376 -11.79 7.30 -20.30
N PRO A 377 -10.68 8.04 -20.14
CA PRO A 377 -9.70 8.24 -21.20
C PRO A 377 -9.01 6.93 -21.60
N LEU A 378 -8.69 6.77 -22.88
CA LEU A 378 -7.85 5.64 -23.31
C LEU A 378 -6.37 5.84 -22.94
N PHE A 379 -5.96 7.10 -22.78
CA PHE A 379 -4.62 7.51 -22.37
C PHE A 379 -4.68 8.70 -21.40
N ALA A 380 -3.90 8.64 -20.33
CA ALA A 380 -3.78 9.71 -19.36
C ALA A 380 -2.34 9.92 -18.90
N VAL A 381 -1.99 11.17 -18.64
CA VAL A 381 -0.66 11.63 -18.24
C VAL A 381 -0.77 12.49 -16.99
N GLN A 382 0.17 12.32 -16.07
CA GLN A 382 0.40 13.25 -14.98
C GLN A 382 1.85 13.72 -14.97
N VAL A 383 2.06 15.04 -14.94
CA VAL A 383 3.36 15.67 -14.65
C VAL A 383 3.36 16.05 -13.17
N THR A 384 4.18 15.36 -12.37
CA THR A 384 4.36 15.68 -10.95
C THR A 384 5.70 16.37 -10.73
N ARG A 385 5.69 17.63 -10.31
CA ARG A 385 6.89 18.45 -10.06
C ARG A 385 7.31 18.38 -8.60
N PHE A 386 8.58 18.10 -8.35
CA PHE A 386 9.19 18.05 -7.02
C PHE A 386 9.80 19.40 -6.65
N LEU A 387 10.12 19.61 -5.37
CA LEU A 387 10.65 20.88 -4.85
C LEU A 387 12.03 21.26 -5.44
N ASP A 388 12.81 20.26 -5.84
CA ASP A 388 14.09 20.42 -6.56
C ASP A 388 13.92 20.60 -8.07
N GLY A 389 12.68 20.74 -8.56
CA GLY A 389 12.34 20.87 -9.97
C GLY A 389 12.40 19.55 -10.76
N GLY A 390 12.74 18.43 -10.13
CA GLY A 390 12.64 17.11 -10.73
C GLY A 390 11.19 16.77 -11.10
N VAL A 391 11.00 15.88 -12.08
CA VAL A 391 9.68 15.51 -12.59
C VAL A 391 9.48 14.01 -12.59
N ALA A 392 8.35 13.55 -12.03
CA ALA A 392 7.80 12.23 -12.31
C ALA A 392 6.69 12.35 -13.36
N LEU A 393 6.91 11.74 -14.52
CA LEU A 393 5.93 11.65 -15.60
C LEU A 393 5.19 10.30 -15.49
N GLY A 394 3.96 10.34 -14.97
CA GLY A 394 3.08 9.19 -14.82
C GLY A 394 2.22 8.98 -16.05
N ILE A 395 2.27 7.78 -16.62
CA ILE A 395 1.56 7.39 -17.83
C ILE A 395 0.58 6.27 -17.49
N MET A 396 -0.66 6.40 -17.95
CA MET A 396 -1.70 5.38 -17.86
C MET A 396 -2.29 5.15 -19.25
N ILE A 397 -2.10 3.95 -19.80
CA ILE A 397 -2.67 3.57 -21.10
C ILE A 397 -3.53 2.32 -20.96
N LEU A 398 -4.72 2.31 -21.57
CA LEU A 398 -5.63 1.17 -21.46
C LEU A 398 -5.03 -0.04 -22.20
N HIS A 399 -4.75 -1.13 -21.48
CA HIS A 399 -4.10 -2.32 -22.04
C HIS A 399 -4.93 -2.96 -23.18
N LYS A 400 -6.25 -2.79 -23.16
CA LYS A 400 -7.15 -3.22 -24.24
C LYS A 400 -6.74 -2.65 -25.61
N ILE A 401 -6.10 -1.48 -25.68
CA ILE A 401 -5.79 -0.83 -26.97
C ILE A 401 -4.30 -0.78 -27.31
N ALA A 402 -3.42 -1.11 -26.36
CA ALA A 402 -1.98 -0.97 -26.54
C ALA A 402 -1.18 -1.85 -25.58
N ASP A 403 -0.16 -2.52 -26.13
CA ASP A 403 0.91 -3.15 -25.36
C ASP A 403 2.06 -2.14 -25.05
N MET A 404 3.06 -2.60 -24.30
CA MET A 404 4.21 -1.77 -23.94
C MET A 404 5.07 -1.36 -25.13
N TYR A 405 5.07 -2.12 -26.24
CA TYR A 405 5.75 -1.71 -27.47
C TYR A 405 5.06 -0.49 -28.06
N SER A 406 3.73 -0.55 -28.23
CA SER A 406 2.93 0.56 -28.76
C SER A 406 3.03 1.80 -27.86
N THR A 407 3.05 1.59 -26.55
CA THR A 407 3.26 2.66 -25.56
C THR A 407 4.62 3.34 -25.74
N CYS A 408 5.70 2.56 -25.85
CA CYS A 408 7.04 3.09 -26.08
C CYS A 408 7.14 3.83 -27.42
N PHE A 409 6.52 3.28 -28.48
CA PHE A 409 6.49 3.88 -29.80
C PHE A 409 5.80 5.25 -29.78
N PHE A 410 4.65 5.37 -29.12
CA PHE A 410 3.97 6.66 -28.93
C PHE A 410 4.80 7.66 -28.12
N LEU A 411 5.39 7.24 -27.00
CA LEU A 411 6.19 8.14 -26.17
C LEU A 411 7.45 8.65 -26.90
N ASP A 412 8.09 7.81 -27.72
CA ASP A 412 9.20 8.24 -28.58
C ASP A 412 8.75 9.26 -29.63
N ALA A 413 7.60 9.03 -30.28
CA ALA A 413 7.02 9.98 -31.22
C ALA A 413 6.66 11.32 -30.55
N TRP A 414 6.06 11.29 -29.36
CA TRP A 414 5.73 12.49 -28.59
C TRP A 414 6.99 13.27 -28.17
N ALA A 415 8.02 12.56 -27.71
CA ALA A 415 9.29 13.15 -27.32
C ALA A 415 10.06 13.75 -28.51
N LYS A 416 10.02 13.10 -29.68
CA LYS A 416 10.56 13.66 -30.94
C LYS A 416 9.79 14.90 -31.40
N ASN A 417 8.46 14.85 -31.38
CA ASN A 417 7.62 16.00 -31.75
C ASN A 417 7.90 17.21 -30.85
N THR A 418 8.04 17.00 -29.53
CA THR A 418 8.40 18.07 -28.56
C THR A 418 9.72 18.76 -28.93
N ARG A 419 10.65 18.02 -29.53
CA ARG A 419 11.95 18.55 -30.01
C ARG A 419 11.93 19.05 -31.45
N GLY A 420 10.78 19.02 -32.14
CA GLY A 420 10.68 19.36 -33.55
C GLY A 420 11.38 18.36 -34.50
N LEU A 421 11.52 17.11 -34.08
CA LEU A 421 12.12 16.04 -34.89
C LEU A 421 11.06 15.20 -35.59
N ASP A 422 11.41 14.67 -36.76
CA ASP A 422 10.57 13.71 -37.47
C ASP A 422 10.38 12.42 -36.65
N TYR A 423 9.17 11.89 -36.72
CA TYR A 423 8.79 10.64 -36.08
C TYR A 423 7.95 9.77 -37.03
N ALA A 424 7.97 8.47 -36.77
CA ALA A 424 7.14 7.54 -37.51
C ALA A 424 5.70 7.51 -36.97
N LYS A 425 4.74 7.31 -37.88
CA LYS A 425 3.31 7.38 -37.59
C LYS A 425 2.75 5.99 -37.28
N ALA A 426 1.71 5.94 -36.45
CA ALA A 426 1.02 4.69 -36.14
C ALA A 426 0.21 4.16 -37.33
N LEU A 427 0.25 2.84 -37.50
CA LEU A 427 -0.63 2.09 -38.39
C LEU A 427 -1.68 1.34 -37.57
N TYR A 428 -2.96 1.63 -37.83
CA TYR A 428 -4.12 0.98 -37.20
C TYR A 428 -4.74 -0.11 -38.09
N ARG A 429 -3.89 -0.75 -38.89
CA ARG A 429 -4.28 -1.72 -39.92
C ARG A 429 -4.34 -3.14 -39.35
N LYS A 430 -5.55 -3.66 -39.16
CA LYS A 430 -5.78 -5.06 -38.72
C LYS A 430 -5.21 -6.10 -39.68
N ASP A 431 -5.17 -5.79 -40.96
CA ASP A 431 -4.71 -6.73 -41.99
C ASP A 431 -3.22 -7.05 -41.90
N LEU A 432 -2.42 -6.20 -41.23
CA LEU A 432 -1.01 -6.46 -40.95
C LEU A 432 -0.79 -7.70 -40.07
N ILE A 433 -1.80 -8.03 -39.26
CA ILE A 433 -1.77 -9.13 -38.29
C ILE A 433 -2.88 -10.17 -38.56
N ALA A 434 -3.55 -10.08 -39.69
CA ALA A 434 -4.63 -10.98 -40.03
C ALA A 434 -4.11 -12.39 -40.30
N CYS A 435 -4.81 -13.38 -39.72
CA CYS A 435 -4.58 -14.78 -39.99
C CYS A 435 -5.00 -15.13 -41.44
N PRO A 436 -4.16 -15.81 -42.24
CA PRO A 436 -4.54 -16.27 -43.58
C PRO A 436 -5.78 -17.18 -43.57
N ILE A 437 -6.61 -17.11 -44.62
CA ILE A 437 -7.91 -17.80 -44.71
C ILE A 437 -7.81 -19.32 -44.49
N ASN A 438 -6.73 -19.94 -45.00
CA ASN A 438 -6.53 -21.39 -44.98
C ASN A 438 -5.66 -21.88 -43.81
N VAL A 439 -5.47 -21.09 -42.75
CA VAL A 439 -4.72 -21.56 -41.57
C VAL A 439 -5.48 -22.68 -40.88
N ALA A 440 -4.83 -23.85 -40.81
CA ALA A 440 -5.28 -24.95 -39.97
C ALA A 440 -4.97 -24.65 -38.50
N VAL A 441 -5.95 -24.86 -37.62
CA VAL A 441 -5.70 -24.87 -36.17
C VAL A 441 -4.97 -26.16 -35.85
N THR A 442 -3.70 -26.05 -35.45
CA THR A 442 -2.87 -27.20 -35.07
C THR A 442 -3.21 -27.68 -33.66
N ASP A 443 -2.85 -28.92 -33.34
CA ASP A 443 -2.94 -29.44 -31.96
C ASP A 443 -2.13 -28.58 -30.99
N GLU A 444 -0.96 -28.09 -31.43
CA GLU A 444 -0.15 -27.14 -30.64
C GLU A 444 -0.91 -25.86 -30.30
N ALA A 445 -1.68 -25.30 -31.25
CA ALA A 445 -2.48 -24.09 -31.00
C ALA A 445 -3.66 -24.38 -30.06
N LEU A 446 -4.31 -25.55 -30.18
CA LEU A 446 -5.38 -25.98 -29.28
C LEU A 446 -4.86 -26.19 -27.85
N ASP A 447 -3.74 -26.88 -27.69
CA ASP A 447 -3.15 -27.15 -26.39
C ASP A 447 -2.64 -25.87 -25.73
N HIS A 448 -2.01 -24.98 -26.50
CA HIS A 448 -1.65 -23.66 -26.02
C HIS A 448 -2.87 -22.85 -25.58
N TYR A 449 -3.93 -22.85 -26.38
CA TYR A 449 -5.18 -22.17 -26.03
C TYR A 449 -5.75 -22.73 -24.71
N ARG A 450 -5.77 -24.05 -24.53
CA ARG A 450 -6.23 -24.69 -23.27
C ARG A 450 -5.34 -24.38 -22.06
N GLU A 451 -4.03 -24.28 -22.25
CA GLU A 451 -3.08 -23.99 -21.17
C GLU A 451 -3.12 -22.52 -20.74
N GLU A 452 -3.23 -21.61 -21.70
CA GLU A 452 -3.07 -20.16 -21.49
C GLU A 452 -4.39 -19.38 -21.50
N HIS A 453 -5.51 -19.98 -21.95
CA HIS A 453 -6.84 -19.37 -21.98
C HIS A 453 -7.87 -20.25 -21.25
N ARG A 454 -8.74 -19.61 -20.45
CA ARG A 454 -9.86 -20.31 -19.80
C ARG A 454 -11.08 -20.26 -20.70
N ILE A 455 -11.69 -21.42 -20.97
CA ILE A 455 -13.07 -21.50 -21.45
C ILE A 455 -13.94 -21.69 -20.21
N THR A 456 -14.64 -20.66 -19.74
CA THR A 456 -15.59 -20.80 -18.63
C THR A 456 -16.83 -21.53 -19.12
N ARG A 457 -16.90 -22.86 -18.94
CA ARG A 457 -18.14 -23.64 -19.07
C ARG A 457 -18.91 -23.79 -17.76
N GLU A 458 -18.39 -23.28 -16.64
CA GLU A 458 -19.04 -23.37 -15.32
C GLU A 458 -19.33 -21.97 -14.76
N ASP A 459 -20.63 -21.71 -14.56
CA ASP A 459 -21.30 -20.65 -13.79
C ASP A 459 -20.63 -19.27 -13.67
N ILE A 460 -21.11 -18.34 -14.51
CA ILE A 460 -20.87 -16.89 -14.43
C ILE A 460 -21.70 -16.24 -13.30
N SER A 461 -21.89 -16.91 -12.16
CA SER A 461 -22.49 -16.26 -10.99
C SER A 461 -21.45 -15.54 -10.11
N HIS A 462 -20.14 -15.75 -10.32
CA HIS A 462 -19.13 -15.31 -9.35
C HIS A 462 -17.90 -14.53 -9.84
N VAL A 463 -17.74 -14.19 -11.13
CA VAL A 463 -16.57 -13.40 -11.54
C VAL A 463 -16.91 -12.28 -12.54
N VAL A 464 -16.71 -11.03 -12.08
CA VAL A 464 -16.81 -9.73 -12.77
C VAL A 464 -18.20 -9.14 -13.04
N ARG A 465 -19.17 -9.36 -12.14
CA ARG A 465 -19.81 -8.17 -11.56
C ARG A 465 -19.08 -7.92 -10.26
N MET A 466 -18.63 -6.68 -10.00
CA MET A 466 -18.43 -6.29 -8.60
C MET A 466 -19.75 -6.64 -7.92
N ASP A 467 -19.76 -7.66 -7.07
CA ASP A 467 -20.95 -7.96 -6.31
C ASP A 467 -21.28 -6.67 -5.55
N PRO A 468 -22.46 -6.05 -5.74
CA PRO A 468 -22.81 -4.82 -5.04
C PRO A 468 -22.76 -4.99 -3.52
N ASN A 469 -22.89 -6.24 -3.07
CA ASN A 469 -22.77 -6.71 -1.69
C ASN A 469 -21.43 -7.41 -1.40
N GLN A 470 -20.47 -7.40 -2.34
CA GLN A 470 -19.12 -7.90 -2.07
C GLN A 470 -18.65 -7.02 -0.94
N LYS A 471 -18.52 -7.60 0.26
CA LYS A 471 -17.90 -6.91 1.38
C LYS A 471 -16.56 -6.45 0.84
N LYS A 472 -16.40 -5.14 0.64
CA LYS A 472 -15.12 -4.52 0.32
C LYS A 472 -14.20 -4.98 1.44
N TYR A 473 -13.43 -6.04 1.21
CA TYR A 473 -12.45 -6.46 2.17
C TYR A 473 -11.45 -5.32 2.20
N ALA A 474 -11.50 -4.55 3.28
CA ALA A 474 -10.44 -3.62 3.57
C ALA A 474 -9.12 -4.40 3.49
N ARG A 475 -8.03 -3.75 3.05
CA ARG A 475 -6.66 -4.32 3.12
C ARG A 475 -6.30 -4.86 4.52
N THR A 476 -7.10 -4.53 5.53
CA THR A 476 -7.00 -4.92 6.94
C THR A 476 -7.97 -6.03 7.36
N SER A 477 -8.72 -6.65 6.44
CA SER A 477 -9.55 -7.81 6.78
C SER A 477 -8.65 -9.01 7.10
N PRO A 478 -8.95 -9.81 8.14
CA PRO A 478 -8.24 -11.06 8.42
C PRO A 478 -8.21 -12.04 7.24
N ASN A 479 -9.16 -11.92 6.32
CA ASN A 479 -9.28 -12.74 5.10
C ASN A 479 -8.91 -11.97 3.81
N GLY A 480 -8.31 -10.79 3.93
CA GLY A 480 -7.84 -9.99 2.79
C GLY A 480 -6.54 -10.56 2.19
N PRO A 481 -6.16 -10.17 0.95
CA PRO A 481 -4.88 -10.58 0.38
C PRO A 481 -3.73 -10.12 1.27
N MET A 482 -2.72 -10.99 1.46
CA MET A 482 -1.53 -10.71 2.26
C MET A 482 -0.87 -9.39 1.84
N PRO A 483 -0.31 -8.61 2.78
CA PRO A 483 0.42 -7.39 2.44
C PRO A 483 1.54 -7.68 1.45
N LEU A 484 1.45 -7.04 0.28
CA LEU A 484 2.47 -7.16 -0.76
C LEU A 484 3.62 -6.20 -0.51
N LYS A 485 4.82 -6.65 -0.85
CA LYS A 485 6.05 -5.86 -0.81
C LYS A 485 6.66 -5.85 -2.20
N SER A 486 7.32 -4.74 -2.53
CA SER A 486 8.00 -4.55 -3.80
C SER A 486 9.50 -4.44 -3.57
N ILE A 487 10.26 -4.96 -4.53
CA ILE A 487 11.71 -4.91 -4.56
C ILE A 487 12.19 -4.46 -5.94
N ILE A 488 13.37 -3.87 -6.01
CA ILE A 488 14.09 -3.62 -7.25
C ILE A 488 15.45 -4.29 -7.16
N LEU A 489 15.75 -5.17 -8.12
CA LEU A 489 17.08 -5.72 -8.32
C LEU A 489 17.74 -5.00 -9.49
N GLU A 490 18.92 -4.46 -9.27
CA GLU A 490 19.75 -3.92 -10.36
C GLU A 490 20.77 -4.96 -10.81
N PHE A 491 20.90 -5.16 -12.12
CA PHE A 491 21.87 -6.07 -12.74
C PHE A 491 22.75 -5.32 -13.72
N TYR A 492 24.06 -5.32 -13.49
CA TYR A 492 25.05 -4.72 -14.39
C TYR A 492 25.78 -5.78 -15.20
N SER A 493 26.51 -5.33 -16.22
CA SER A 493 27.13 -6.20 -17.23
C SER A 493 27.98 -7.33 -16.64
N ASP A 494 28.77 -7.08 -15.59
CA ASP A 494 29.66 -8.10 -15.01
C ASP A 494 28.90 -9.23 -14.33
N ASN A 495 27.91 -8.90 -13.49
CA ASN A 495 27.07 -9.90 -12.85
C ASN A 495 26.21 -10.67 -13.87
N LEU A 496 25.73 -9.99 -14.92
CA LEU A 496 25.01 -10.62 -16.03
C LEU A 496 25.91 -11.60 -16.81
N HIS A 497 27.16 -11.22 -17.06
CA HIS A 497 28.15 -12.11 -17.67
C HIS A 497 28.45 -13.32 -16.79
N GLN A 498 28.59 -13.11 -15.48
CA GLN A 498 28.81 -14.20 -14.52
C GLN A 498 27.61 -15.15 -14.48
N CYS A 499 26.38 -14.64 -14.43
CA CYS A 499 25.15 -15.44 -14.49
C CYS A 499 25.08 -16.26 -15.78
N LYS A 500 25.39 -15.64 -16.93
CA LYS A 500 25.45 -16.33 -18.22
C LYS A 500 26.54 -17.41 -18.24
N LYS A 501 27.72 -17.15 -17.70
CA LYS A 501 28.83 -18.10 -17.62
C LYS A 501 28.43 -19.34 -16.81
N ASP A 502 27.81 -19.14 -15.65
CA ASP A 502 27.35 -20.23 -14.78
C ASP A 502 26.16 -21.00 -15.36
N ALA A 503 25.45 -20.41 -16.33
CA ALA A 503 24.42 -21.08 -17.11
C ALA A 503 24.95 -21.89 -18.30
N HIS A 504 26.26 -21.97 -18.53
CA HIS A 504 26.87 -22.80 -19.58
C HIS A 504 27.79 -23.88 -19.01
N THR A 505 27.76 -25.07 -19.61
CA THR A 505 28.77 -26.11 -19.34
C THR A 505 29.95 -25.99 -20.33
N PRO A 506 31.14 -26.53 -20.00
CA PRO A 506 32.26 -26.59 -20.94
C PRO A 506 31.90 -27.28 -22.27
N GLU A 507 31.08 -28.34 -22.21
CA GLU A 507 30.59 -29.06 -23.39
C GLU A 507 29.68 -28.18 -24.26
N MET A 508 28.76 -27.42 -23.64
CA MET A 508 27.91 -26.47 -24.38
C MET A 508 28.76 -25.45 -25.14
N ILE A 509 29.82 -24.94 -24.51
CA ILE A 509 30.76 -24.00 -25.14
C ILE A 509 31.49 -24.68 -26.31
N ALA A 510 32.01 -25.89 -26.10
CA ALA A 510 32.71 -26.65 -27.14
C ALA A 510 31.81 -26.96 -28.35
N ASN A 511 30.55 -27.32 -28.09
CA ASN A 511 29.55 -27.65 -29.12
C ASN A 511 28.82 -26.42 -29.69
N LYS A 512 29.20 -25.19 -29.28
CA LYS A 512 28.55 -23.92 -29.67
C LYS A 512 27.04 -23.87 -29.36
N ASN A 513 26.59 -24.63 -28.36
CA ASN A 513 25.25 -24.57 -27.82
C ASN A 513 25.18 -23.41 -26.82
N TRP A 514 24.42 -22.35 -27.16
CA TRP A 514 24.40 -21.13 -26.36
C TRP A 514 23.02 -20.83 -25.76
N VAL A 515 23.04 -20.28 -24.54
CA VAL A 515 21.90 -19.57 -23.93
C VAL A 515 22.19 -18.08 -23.89
N SER A 516 21.15 -17.26 -24.07
CA SER A 516 21.28 -15.80 -24.04
C SER A 516 21.54 -15.29 -22.62
N THR A 517 22.04 -14.05 -22.47
CA THR A 517 22.16 -13.41 -21.15
C THR A 517 20.80 -13.33 -20.44
N LYS A 518 19.73 -13.08 -21.21
CA LYS A 518 18.36 -13.06 -20.69
C LYS A 518 17.85 -14.45 -20.34
N ASP A 519 18.20 -15.48 -21.12
CA ASP A 519 17.83 -16.86 -20.81
C ASP A 519 18.39 -17.26 -19.43
N ALA A 520 19.65 -16.90 -19.16
CA ALA A 520 20.29 -17.13 -17.87
C ALA A 520 19.64 -16.33 -16.73
N LEU A 521 19.42 -15.02 -16.93
CA LEU A 521 18.77 -14.15 -15.95
C LEU A 521 17.35 -14.63 -15.61
N PHE A 522 16.54 -14.97 -16.62
CA PHE A 522 15.16 -15.40 -16.43
C PHE A 522 15.08 -16.78 -15.79
N ALA A 523 15.98 -17.70 -16.16
CA ALA A 523 16.11 -18.97 -15.46
C ALA A 523 16.48 -18.81 -13.98
N MET A 524 17.40 -17.88 -13.68
CA MET A 524 17.76 -17.54 -12.30
C MET A 524 16.56 -17.01 -11.52
N LEU A 525 15.78 -16.09 -12.11
CA LEU A 525 14.58 -15.52 -11.49
C LEU A 525 13.48 -16.58 -11.28
N VAL A 526 13.23 -17.45 -12.27
CA VAL A 526 12.29 -18.58 -12.16
C VAL A 526 12.65 -19.45 -10.95
N ARG A 527 13.92 -19.85 -10.84
CA ARG A 527 14.40 -20.71 -9.75
C ARG A 527 14.24 -20.03 -8.39
N SER A 528 14.65 -18.77 -8.28
CA SER A 528 14.63 -18.01 -7.04
C SER A 528 13.20 -17.72 -6.57
N ILE A 529 12.31 -17.32 -7.49
CA ILE A 529 10.90 -17.10 -7.18
C ILE A 529 10.27 -18.41 -6.68
N ALA A 530 10.47 -19.52 -7.39
CA ALA A 530 9.90 -20.80 -7.00
C ALA A 530 10.39 -21.31 -5.63
N ARG A 531 11.69 -21.17 -5.31
CA ARG A 531 12.22 -21.48 -3.97
C ARG A 531 11.60 -20.61 -2.87
N SER A 532 11.31 -19.35 -3.18
CA SER A 532 10.77 -18.39 -2.22
C SER A 532 9.27 -18.57 -1.91
N ARG A 533 8.49 -19.24 -2.76
CA ARG A 533 7.04 -19.47 -2.54
C ARG A 533 6.78 -20.34 -1.31
N HIS A 534 5.69 -20.10 -0.57
CA HIS A 534 5.28 -20.97 0.54
C HIS A 534 4.27 -22.02 0.06
N VAL A 535 4.76 -23.01 -0.69
CA VAL A 535 3.98 -24.13 -1.23
C VAL A 535 4.74 -25.45 -1.06
N ASP A 536 4.01 -26.57 -1.15
CA ASP A 536 4.57 -27.92 -1.03
C ASP A 536 5.61 -28.20 -2.13
N PRO A 537 6.60 -29.08 -1.87
CA PRO A 537 7.72 -29.30 -2.79
C PRO A 537 7.33 -29.65 -4.22
N ASP A 538 6.26 -30.44 -4.39
CA ASP A 538 5.77 -30.94 -5.68
C ASP A 538 4.68 -30.06 -6.30
N THR A 539 4.29 -28.96 -5.63
CA THR A 539 3.31 -28.02 -6.18
C THR A 539 3.88 -27.35 -7.42
N GLN A 540 3.12 -27.39 -8.51
CA GLN A 540 3.48 -26.72 -9.75
C GLN A 540 3.39 -25.19 -9.61
N ILE A 541 4.51 -24.52 -9.81
CA ILE A 541 4.64 -23.06 -9.83
C ILE A 541 4.78 -22.63 -11.29
N LYS A 542 3.92 -21.71 -11.72
CA LYS A 542 3.80 -21.24 -13.10
C LYS A 542 4.27 -19.78 -13.22
N MET A 543 5.17 -19.52 -14.15
CA MET A 543 5.59 -18.17 -14.52
C MET A 543 5.15 -17.87 -15.94
N ILE A 544 4.25 -16.92 -16.11
CA ILE A 544 3.59 -16.56 -17.37
C ILE A 544 4.33 -15.37 -17.98
N TRP A 545 4.98 -15.59 -19.12
CA TRP A 545 5.77 -14.59 -19.82
C TRP A 545 5.00 -13.98 -20.97
N SER A 546 4.98 -12.65 -21.04
CA SER A 546 4.44 -11.91 -22.18
C SER A 546 5.51 -11.73 -23.26
N VAL A 547 5.25 -12.18 -24.49
CA VAL A 547 6.21 -12.17 -25.60
C VAL A 547 5.68 -11.37 -26.78
N ASN A 548 6.44 -10.38 -27.23
CA ASN A 548 6.10 -9.54 -28.37
C ASN A 548 6.18 -10.32 -29.70
N GLY A 549 5.06 -10.39 -30.41
CA GLY A 549 4.94 -11.10 -31.69
C GLY A 549 5.50 -10.35 -32.89
N ARG A 550 5.78 -9.03 -32.79
CA ARG A 550 6.24 -8.21 -33.93
C ARG A 550 7.54 -8.76 -34.53
N SER A 551 8.43 -9.26 -33.66
CA SER A 551 9.69 -9.90 -34.06
C SER A 551 9.53 -11.16 -34.92
N LYS A 552 8.33 -11.74 -35.00
CA LYS A 552 8.01 -12.93 -35.81
C LYS A 552 7.60 -12.56 -37.24
N MET A 553 7.25 -11.30 -37.49
CA MET A 553 6.84 -10.78 -38.79
C MET A 553 8.00 -10.06 -39.52
N LYS A 554 9.20 -10.64 -39.49
CA LYS A 554 10.44 -9.97 -39.94
C LYS A 554 10.43 -9.48 -41.40
N TYR A 555 9.60 -10.08 -42.25
CA TYR A 555 9.49 -9.72 -43.66
C TYR A 555 8.49 -8.59 -43.93
N ASN A 556 7.63 -8.27 -42.96
CA ASN A 556 6.70 -7.15 -43.07
C ASN A 556 7.22 -5.97 -42.23
N LYS A 557 7.90 -5.04 -42.87
CA LYS A 557 8.49 -3.87 -42.19
C LYS A 557 7.43 -3.00 -41.52
N ASP A 558 6.21 -2.96 -42.07
CA ASP A 558 5.13 -2.14 -41.53
C ASP A 558 4.71 -2.55 -40.10
N MET A 559 5.06 -3.77 -39.66
CA MET A 559 4.80 -4.24 -38.30
C MET A 559 5.56 -3.46 -37.21
N GLU A 560 6.63 -2.75 -37.56
CA GLU A 560 7.30 -1.84 -36.63
C GLU A 560 6.43 -0.61 -36.30
N TYR A 561 5.48 -0.27 -37.17
CA TYR A 561 4.55 0.85 -37.00
C TYR A 561 3.15 0.42 -36.54
N TYR A 562 2.89 -0.88 -36.44
CA TYR A 562 1.61 -1.40 -35.96
C TYR A 562 1.36 -1.00 -34.50
N PHE A 563 0.27 -0.25 -34.29
CA PHE A 563 -0.17 0.20 -32.97
C PHE A 563 -1.35 -0.66 -32.48
N GLY A 564 -1.17 -1.30 -31.33
CA GLY A 564 -2.14 -2.24 -30.76
C GLY A 564 -1.46 -3.38 -30.02
N ASN A 565 -2.25 -4.33 -29.50
CA ASN A 565 -1.68 -5.54 -28.91
C ASN A 565 -1.28 -6.53 -30.02
N TRP A 566 -0.08 -7.08 -29.91
CA TRP A 566 0.34 -8.27 -30.67
C TRP A 566 1.36 -9.05 -29.86
N MET A 567 0.85 -9.75 -28.84
CA MET A 567 1.66 -10.43 -27.83
C MET A 567 1.03 -11.77 -27.44
N ILE A 568 1.88 -12.78 -27.24
CA ILE A 568 1.48 -14.11 -26.80
C ILE A 568 2.01 -14.39 -25.40
N SER A 569 1.25 -15.11 -24.59
CA SER A 569 1.70 -15.59 -23.28
C SER A 569 2.43 -16.92 -23.41
N ARG A 570 3.41 -17.21 -22.56
CA ARG A 570 4.07 -18.52 -22.50
C ARG A 570 4.41 -18.88 -21.06
N THR A 571 3.89 -20.00 -20.60
CA THR A 571 4.10 -20.48 -19.24
C THR A 571 5.35 -21.36 -19.13
N VAL A 572 6.20 -20.99 -18.19
CA VAL A 572 7.30 -21.81 -17.69
C VAL A 572 6.89 -22.33 -16.31
N SER A 573 6.75 -23.64 -16.21
CA SER A 573 6.32 -24.32 -14.98
C SER A 573 7.50 -25.07 -14.37
N THR A 574 7.55 -25.12 -13.05
CA THR A 574 8.49 -25.94 -12.31
C THR A 574 7.98 -26.25 -10.90
N THR A 575 8.65 -27.12 -10.15
CA THR A 575 8.39 -27.37 -8.73
C THR A 575 9.63 -27.06 -7.89
N LYS A 576 9.47 -26.96 -6.57
CA LYS A 576 10.64 -26.83 -5.69
C LYS A 576 11.48 -28.11 -5.67
N ALA A 577 10.84 -29.28 -5.82
CA ALA A 577 11.53 -30.56 -5.93
C ALA A 577 12.44 -30.58 -7.19
N GLU A 578 11.91 -30.19 -8.35
CA GLU A 578 12.70 -30.10 -9.59
C GLU A 578 13.87 -29.12 -9.50
N ILE A 579 13.68 -27.96 -8.87
CA ILE A 579 14.75 -26.95 -8.74
C ILE A 579 15.92 -27.46 -7.89
N LYS A 580 15.66 -28.34 -6.91
CA LYS A 580 16.71 -28.96 -6.10
C LYS A 580 17.58 -29.92 -6.93
N GLU A 581 16.98 -30.63 -7.86
CA GLU A 581 17.66 -31.63 -8.70
C GLU A 581 18.30 -31.02 -9.97
N THR A 582 17.88 -29.83 -10.37
CA THR A 582 18.34 -29.17 -11.61
C THR A 582 19.31 -28.03 -11.35
N LYS A 583 20.28 -27.84 -12.26
CA LYS A 583 21.20 -26.70 -12.23
C LYS A 583 20.62 -25.51 -12.99
N LEU A 584 21.20 -24.32 -12.80
CA LEU A 584 20.85 -23.11 -13.54
C LEU A 584 20.89 -23.34 -15.07
N THR A 585 21.90 -24.06 -15.55
CA THR A 585 22.03 -24.46 -16.96
C THR A 585 20.80 -25.20 -17.48
N ASN A 586 20.28 -26.17 -16.72
CA ASN A 586 19.09 -26.94 -17.14
C ASN A 586 17.88 -26.01 -17.29
N THR A 587 17.63 -25.16 -16.29
CA THR A 587 16.51 -24.21 -16.34
C THR A 587 16.67 -23.22 -17.50
N ALA A 588 17.89 -22.73 -17.78
CA ALA A 588 18.16 -21.81 -18.89
C ALA A 588 17.93 -22.43 -20.27
N VAL A 589 18.34 -23.68 -20.46
CA VAL A 589 18.09 -24.43 -21.69
C VAL A 589 16.60 -24.68 -21.89
N THR A 590 15.89 -25.14 -20.86
CA THR A 590 14.43 -25.35 -20.91
C THR A 590 13.69 -24.05 -21.21
N PHE A 591 14.08 -22.95 -20.56
CA PHE A 591 13.50 -21.63 -20.81
C PHE A 591 13.67 -21.22 -22.27
N ARG A 592 14.90 -21.31 -22.79
CA ARG A 592 15.23 -21.00 -24.18
C ARG A 592 14.42 -21.84 -25.17
N GLN A 593 14.32 -23.15 -24.94
CA GLN A 593 13.53 -24.06 -25.79
C GLN A 593 12.05 -23.66 -25.80
N LYS A 594 11.46 -23.39 -24.62
CA LYS A 594 10.06 -22.98 -24.49
C LYS A 594 9.75 -21.64 -25.17
N MET A 595 10.67 -20.67 -25.11
CA MET A 595 10.49 -19.37 -25.78
C MET A 595 10.78 -19.46 -27.29
N GLY A 596 11.74 -20.30 -27.69
CA GLY A 596 12.10 -20.53 -29.08
C GLY A 596 11.01 -21.24 -29.89
N SER A 597 10.13 -22.00 -29.24
CA SER A 597 9.01 -22.69 -29.90
C SER A 597 7.86 -21.77 -30.32
N LEU A 598 7.84 -20.51 -29.87
CA LEU A 598 6.81 -19.54 -30.26
C LEU A 598 7.03 -19.11 -31.73
N LYS A 599 6.40 -19.84 -32.66
CA LYS A 599 6.45 -19.58 -34.10
C LYS A 599 5.25 -18.76 -34.56
N LEU A 600 5.33 -18.18 -35.77
CA LEU A 600 4.27 -17.33 -36.32
C LEU A 600 2.95 -18.09 -36.53
N GLU A 601 3.04 -19.36 -36.92
CA GLU A 601 1.89 -20.24 -37.14
C GLU A 601 1.03 -20.39 -35.89
N LEU A 602 1.65 -20.39 -34.70
CA LEU A 602 0.94 -20.43 -33.43
C LEU A 602 0.09 -19.16 -33.20
N PHE A 603 0.63 -17.98 -33.51
CA PHE A 603 -0.12 -16.72 -33.44
C PHE A 603 -1.34 -16.76 -34.36
N HIS A 604 -1.15 -17.21 -35.61
CA HIS A 604 -2.25 -17.33 -36.57
C HIS A 604 -3.30 -18.36 -36.12
N GLY A 605 -2.88 -19.50 -35.58
CA GLY A 605 -3.79 -20.51 -35.02
C GLY A 605 -4.63 -19.97 -33.87
N LEU A 606 -4.04 -19.18 -32.97
CA LEU A 606 -4.76 -18.53 -31.87
C LEU A 606 -5.72 -17.44 -32.35
N SER A 607 -5.32 -16.59 -33.29
CA SER A 607 -6.23 -15.62 -33.91
C SER A 607 -7.43 -16.33 -34.54
N LYS A 608 -7.22 -17.46 -35.23
CA LYS A 608 -8.33 -18.27 -35.75
C LYS A 608 -9.25 -18.74 -34.62
N LEU A 609 -8.70 -19.23 -33.50
CA LEU A 609 -9.49 -19.61 -32.33
C LEU A 609 -10.28 -18.44 -31.72
N TYR A 610 -9.72 -17.24 -31.64
CA TYR A 610 -10.45 -16.06 -31.18
C TYR A 610 -11.60 -15.68 -32.13
N THR A 611 -11.40 -15.82 -33.44
CA THR A 611 -12.44 -15.47 -34.43
C THR A 611 -13.62 -16.45 -34.50
N ILE A 612 -13.43 -17.73 -34.14
CA ILE A 612 -14.52 -18.72 -34.15
C ILE A 612 -15.46 -18.60 -32.94
N HIS A 613 -15.03 -17.93 -31.87
CA HIS A 613 -15.85 -17.73 -30.68
C HIS A 613 -16.82 -16.56 -30.89
N GLU A 614 -18.12 -16.83 -30.96
CA GLU A 614 -19.12 -15.77 -31.10
C GLU A 614 -19.21 -14.87 -29.86
N ASP A 615 -19.03 -15.43 -28.67
CA ASP A 615 -19.00 -14.69 -27.40
C ASP A 615 -17.60 -14.69 -26.79
N MET A 616 -16.99 -13.51 -26.70
CA MET A 616 -15.67 -13.29 -26.11
C MET A 616 -15.74 -12.73 -24.68
N THR A 617 -16.94 -12.57 -24.10
CA THR A 617 -17.08 -12.09 -22.70
C THR A 617 -16.48 -13.04 -21.66
N VAL A 618 -16.22 -14.28 -22.06
CA VAL A 618 -15.77 -15.41 -21.23
C VAL A 618 -14.31 -15.83 -21.46
N ASN A 619 -13.66 -15.31 -22.51
CA ASN A 619 -12.33 -15.73 -22.93
C ASN A 619 -11.27 -14.75 -22.41
N TYR A 620 -10.51 -15.18 -21.39
CA TYR A 620 -9.39 -14.41 -20.84
C TYR A 620 -8.16 -15.29 -20.63
N LEU A 621 -7.00 -14.64 -20.55
CA LEU A 621 -5.74 -15.26 -20.14
C LEU A 621 -5.90 -15.97 -18.77
N THR A 622 -5.29 -17.14 -18.60
CA THR A 622 -5.46 -18.03 -17.43
C THR A 622 -4.89 -17.51 -16.11
N TYR A 623 -4.32 -16.31 -16.13
CA TYR A 623 -3.69 -15.66 -15.00
C TYR A 623 -4.67 -15.43 -13.84
N GLN A 624 -4.27 -15.85 -12.64
CA GLN A 624 -4.97 -15.60 -11.38
C GLN A 624 -4.23 -14.53 -10.56
N PRO A 625 -4.82 -13.34 -10.37
CA PRO A 625 -4.29 -12.33 -9.47
C PRO A 625 -4.10 -12.86 -8.05
N ASN A 626 -3.01 -12.44 -7.39
CA ASN A 626 -2.67 -12.81 -6.01
C ASN A 626 -2.47 -14.32 -5.73
N SER A 627 -2.23 -15.11 -6.78
CA SER A 627 -1.93 -16.53 -6.63
C SER A 627 -0.57 -16.76 -5.93
N SER A 628 -0.50 -17.77 -5.06
CA SER A 628 0.77 -18.24 -4.48
C SER A 628 1.59 -19.11 -5.45
N ILE A 629 0.96 -19.58 -6.54
CA ILE A 629 1.56 -20.51 -7.51
C ILE A 629 1.73 -19.91 -8.90
N GLN A 630 1.11 -18.76 -9.20
CA GLN A 630 1.28 -18.08 -10.50
C GLN A 630 2.04 -16.76 -10.34
N SER A 631 2.84 -16.43 -11.35
CA SER A 631 3.59 -15.16 -11.42
C SER A 631 3.58 -14.66 -12.85
N THR A 632 3.48 -13.35 -13.06
CA THR A 632 3.53 -12.73 -14.39
C THR A 632 4.88 -12.07 -14.60
N ALA A 633 5.42 -12.19 -15.81
CA ALA A 633 6.69 -11.60 -16.17
C ALA A 633 6.57 -10.84 -17.49
N SER A 634 6.95 -9.57 -17.48
CA SER A 634 7.01 -8.70 -18.66
C SER A 634 8.42 -8.21 -18.87
N ASP A 635 9.04 -8.62 -19.99
CA ASP A 635 10.34 -8.09 -20.41
C ASP A 635 10.15 -6.91 -21.34
N VAL A 636 10.33 -5.69 -20.81
CA VAL A 636 10.32 -4.45 -21.58
C VAL A 636 11.71 -3.87 -21.76
N SER A 637 12.76 -4.66 -21.47
CA SER A 637 14.12 -4.13 -21.40
C SER A 637 14.78 -3.83 -22.74
N MET A 638 14.16 -4.23 -23.85
CA MET A 638 14.58 -3.81 -25.20
C MET A 638 13.78 -2.60 -25.70
N LEU A 639 12.75 -2.17 -24.98
CA LEU A 639 11.97 -0.99 -25.33
C LEU A 639 12.69 0.23 -24.75
N PRO A 640 13.15 1.18 -25.58
CA PRO A 640 14.10 2.22 -25.17
C PRO A 640 13.45 3.35 -24.36
N PHE A 641 12.70 3.03 -23.30
CA PHE A 641 12.11 4.02 -22.39
C PHE A 641 13.17 4.96 -21.80
N TRP A 642 14.37 4.45 -21.55
CA TRP A 642 15.53 5.23 -21.09
C TRP A 642 16.08 6.22 -22.14
N ARG A 643 15.57 6.22 -23.37
CA ARG A 643 15.96 7.18 -24.44
C ARG A 643 14.88 8.22 -24.73
N ILE A 644 13.73 8.15 -24.05
CA ILE A 644 12.65 9.13 -24.24
C ILE A 644 13.15 10.48 -23.73
N ASP A 645 13.46 11.38 -24.66
CA ASP A 645 14.00 12.71 -24.36
C ASP A 645 13.09 13.76 -24.99
N PHE A 646 12.41 14.51 -24.13
CA PHE A 646 11.50 15.60 -24.51
C PHE A 646 12.22 16.91 -24.87
N GLY A 647 13.56 16.91 -24.93
CA GLY A 647 14.40 18.11 -25.02
C GLY A 647 14.94 18.59 -23.67
N PHE A 648 14.69 17.81 -22.62
CA PHE A 648 15.07 18.09 -21.24
C PHE A 648 16.03 17.04 -20.67
N GLY A 649 16.56 16.16 -21.52
CA GLY A 649 17.36 15.02 -21.11
C GLY A 649 16.54 13.74 -21.02
N ARG A 650 17.24 12.63 -20.80
CA ARG A 650 16.65 11.29 -20.65
C ARG A 650 16.19 11.06 -19.21
N PRO A 651 15.20 10.18 -18.97
CA PRO A 651 14.82 9.82 -17.62
C PRO A 651 15.97 9.08 -16.91
N ASP A 652 16.17 9.36 -15.63
CA ASP A 652 17.11 8.64 -14.77
C ASP A 652 16.67 7.17 -14.58
N ARG A 653 15.36 6.96 -14.37
CA ARG A 653 14.75 5.64 -14.24
C ARG A 653 13.37 5.57 -14.86
N THR A 654 13.05 4.37 -15.32
CA THR A 654 11.70 3.93 -15.67
C THR A 654 11.21 2.93 -14.62
N ARG A 655 9.97 3.05 -14.19
CA ARG A 655 9.35 2.15 -13.21
C ARG A 655 7.92 1.82 -13.61
N GLY A 656 7.44 0.66 -13.18
CA GLY A 656 6.03 0.33 -13.22
C GLY A 656 5.37 0.60 -11.88
N TYR A 657 4.05 0.76 -11.88
CA TYR A 657 3.26 0.59 -10.67
C TYR A 657 2.50 -0.71 -10.81
N ILE A 658 2.73 -1.69 -9.93
CA ILE A 658 2.12 -3.00 -10.12
C ILE A 658 0.65 -2.91 -9.66
N THR A 659 -0.24 -2.46 -10.56
CA THR A 659 -1.69 -2.40 -10.36
C THR A 659 -2.38 -3.71 -10.75
N PHE A 660 -1.82 -4.41 -11.74
CA PHE A 660 -2.33 -5.65 -12.29
C PHE A 660 -1.25 -6.72 -12.16
N GLY A 661 -1.27 -7.48 -11.06
CA GLY A 661 -0.22 -8.49 -10.88
C GLY A 661 -0.09 -9.10 -9.50
N GLY A 662 -0.66 -8.47 -8.46
CA GLY A 662 -0.77 -9.06 -7.14
C GLY A 662 0.52 -9.73 -6.65
N ASN A 663 0.36 -10.84 -5.94
CA ASN A 663 1.47 -11.67 -5.49
C ASN A 663 2.21 -12.38 -6.66
N GLY A 664 3.34 -11.84 -7.15
CA GLY A 664 4.17 -12.47 -8.17
C GLY A 664 4.30 -11.71 -9.49
N CYS A 665 4.15 -10.39 -9.50
CA CYS A 665 4.33 -9.60 -10.71
C CYS A 665 5.77 -9.14 -10.87
N LEU A 666 6.33 -9.38 -12.05
CA LEU A 666 7.70 -9.05 -12.41
C LEU A 666 7.74 -8.24 -13.70
N ILE A 667 8.47 -7.12 -13.69
CA ILE A 667 8.74 -6.30 -14.87
C ILE A 667 10.23 -6.04 -14.95
N ILE A 668 10.81 -6.20 -16.14
CA ILE A 668 12.24 -5.93 -16.39
C ILE A 668 12.36 -4.69 -17.28
N PHE A 669 13.00 -3.66 -16.76
CA PHE A 669 13.34 -2.44 -17.50
C PHE A 669 14.79 -2.46 -17.93
N GLY A 670 15.05 -1.92 -19.12
CA GLY A 670 16.40 -1.72 -19.63
C GLY A 670 16.92 -0.37 -19.18
N ARG A 671 18.24 -0.29 -19.05
CA ARG A 671 18.98 0.94 -18.78
C ARG A 671 20.19 1.01 -19.68
N SER A 672 20.63 2.24 -19.94
CA SER A 672 21.85 2.51 -20.67
C SER A 672 22.59 3.63 -19.95
N ASP A 673 23.81 3.34 -19.55
CA ASP A 673 24.86 4.32 -19.30
C ASP A 673 25.80 4.20 -20.50
N GLU A 674 26.09 5.29 -21.20
CA GLU A 674 26.89 5.27 -22.45
C GLU A 674 28.29 4.65 -22.26
N THR A 675 28.71 4.47 -21.01
CA THR A 675 30.01 3.93 -20.61
C THR A 675 29.99 2.47 -20.15
N LYS A 676 28.81 1.87 -19.89
CA LYS A 676 28.69 0.51 -19.32
C LYS A 676 27.88 -0.40 -20.23
N GLY A 677 28.18 -1.70 -20.20
CA GLY A 677 27.43 -2.75 -20.90
C GLY A 677 25.95 -2.82 -20.46
N PRO A 678 25.17 -3.82 -20.91
CA PRO A 678 23.73 -3.88 -20.63
C PRO A 678 23.42 -3.82 -19.13
N MET A 679 22.41 -3.02 -18.77
CA MET A 679 21.92 -2.86 -17.41
C MET A 679 20.41 -3.13 -17.36
N TYR A 680 19.96 -3.85 -16.34
CA TYR A 680 18.55 -4.17 -16.13
C TYR A 680 18.11 -3.87 -14.71
N ASP A 681 16.92 -3.27 -14.59
CA ASP A 681 16.20 -3.15 -13.34
C ASP A 681 15.04 -4.14 -13.34
N VAL A 682 15.06 -5.10 -12.42
CA VAL A 682 13.98 -6.07 -12.23
C VAL A 682 13.13 -5.64 -11.05
N GLN A 683 11.90 -5.21 -11.34
CA GLN A 683 10.91 -4.86 -10.33
C GLN A 683 10.04 -6.09 -10.06
N LEU A 684 9.97 -6.53 -8.80
CA LEU A 684 9.18 -7.70 -8.39
C LEU A 684 8.28 -7.34 -7.20
N GLN A 685 7.04 -7.83 -7.20
CA GLN A 685 6.12 -7.72 -6.07
C GLN A 685 5.64 -9.10 -5.63
N MET A 686 5.68 -9.37 -4.32
CA MET A 686 5.23 -10.63 -3.72
C MET A 686 4.68 -10.39 -2.31
N ASP A 687 4.06 -11.40 -1.69
CA ASP A 687 3.78 -11.38 -0.25
C ASP A 687 5.08 -11.21 0.57
N ALA A 688 4.97 -10.58 1.73
CA ALA A 688 6.12 -10.20 2.55
C ALA A 688 7.03 -11.39 2.90
N ASP A 689 6.46 -12.56 3.21
CA ASP A 689 7.22 -13.73 3.62
C ASP A 689 8.00 -14.34 2.46
N SER A 690 7.37 -14.46 1.29
CA SER A 690 8.06 -14.89 0.08
C SER A 690 9.12 -13.88 -0.34
N MET A 691 8.86 -12.58 -0.21
CA MET A 691 9.86 -11.55 -0.51
C MET A 691 11.10 -11.68 0.39
N HIS A 692 10.92 -11.89 1.69
CA HIS A 692 12.04 -12.10 2.62
C HIS A 692 12.87 -13.35 2.28
N ARG A 693 12.25 -14.43 1.80
CA ARG A 693 12.98 -15.62 1.32
C ARG A 693 13.69 -15.37 -0.01
N PHE A 694 13.03 -14.67 -0.93
CA PHE A 694 13.57 -14.32 -2.24
C PHE A 694 14.83 -13.45 -2.12
N ILE A 695 14.81 -12.43 -1.26
CA ILE A 695 15.96 -11.56 -1.02
C ILE A 695 17.17 -12.37 -0.55
N ARG A 696 16.97 -13.35 0.33
CA ARG A 696 18.05 -14.18 0.89
C ARG A 696 18.46 -15.34 -0.01
N ASP A 697 17.83 -15.48 -1.18
CA ASP A 697 18.13 -16.57 -2.09
C ASP A 697 19.59 -16.46 -2.59
N PRO A 698 20.36 -17.56 -2.58
CA PRO A 698 21.77 -17.52 -2.97
C PRO A 698 22.01 -17.03 -4.39
N ASP A 699 21.11 -17.35 -5.33
CA ASP A 699 21.26 -16.90 -6.72
C ASP A 699 20.97 -15.38 -6.81
N VAL A 700 19.96 -14.89 -6.08
CA VAL A 700 19.65 -13.45 -6.02
C VAL A 700 20.82 -12.68 -5.42
N GLN A 701 21.38 -13.15 -4.30
CA GLN A 701 22.54 -12.52 -3.64
C GLN A 701 23.80 -12.55 -4.52
N LYS A 702 24.00 -13.64 -5.28
CA LYS A 702 25.18 -13.81 -6.11
C LYS A 702 25.15 -12.94 -7.38
N TYR A 703 24.00 -12.87 -8.04
CA TYR A 703 23.91 -12.28 -9.38
C TYR A 703 23.31 -10.87 -9.41
N SER A 704 22.63 -10.41 -8.36
CA SER A 704 22.16 -9.02 -8.31
C SER A 704 23.33 -8.10 -7.99
N THR A 705 23.46 -6.97 -8.68
CA THR A 705 24.44 -5.95 -8.36
C THR A 705 24.00 -5.14 -7.14
N HIS A 706 22.74 -4.70 -7.13
CA HIS A 706 22.12 -4.06 -5.97
C HIS A 706 20.73 -4.65 -5.72
N ILE A 707 20.35 -4.69 -4.44
CA ILE A 707 19.06 -5.16 -3.96
C ILE A 707 18.43 -4.02 -3.15
N LEU A 708 17.38 -3.40 -3.71
CA LEU A 708 16.70 -2.25 -3.12
C LEU A 708 15.33 -2.71 -2.61
N TYR A 709 15.11 -2.69 -1.29
CA TYR A 709 13.91 -3.22 -0.62
C TYR A 709 13.36 -2.26 0.44
#